data_AF-A0A3R6RLV8-F1
#
_entry.id   AF-A0A3R6RLV8-F1
#
_cell.length_a   1.000
_cell.length_b   1.000
_cell.length_c   1.000
_cell.angle_alpha   90.00
_cell.angle_beta   90.00
_cell.angle_gamma   90.00
#
_symmetry.space_group_name_H-M   'P 1'
#
loop_
_entity.id
_entity.type
_entity.pdbx_description
1 polymer ?
#
loop_
_entity_poly.entity_id
_entity_poly.type
_entity_poly.pdbx_seq_one_letter_code
_entity_poly.pdbx_strand_id
1 'polypeptide(L)'
;MQKYNILELNEKLLPELQSIAEELGIKKISSLKKEELVYRILDEQAISYAGLQAEKEKEKEAKKAEKQTKAKKPSKTAAAKAPKAESKPKAAKSETAAVVAPEATEPVAEKKAAVVAEKKEQPERKKRVRIEKKEKVAGAAVPANQTDEVKVTKTPQTVSTEVVVEKPLLPPVVVEGAPEELPVVEVAPEVPEVPVQEAPEVPAVETPAANEPKRVVFRHPDTKSVLDQLFPFSPSPAKPEKAAPQQPEQQNTPQQPQQAQPQQNAPRQNNNRQNNQNNHNNQRNNNASQEKQYEFDGILIGTGVLEMMQDGYGFLRSSDYNYLTSPDDIYVSQSQIKLFGLKTGDVVEGAIRPPKEGEKYFPLVKVDKINGRSPEDVRDRVPFDHLTPLFPDEKFMLTARKAPKVYDNIAVRVVDLFSPIGKGQRGLIVAQPKTGKTMLLKDIANAIAANHPEVYMIILLIDERPEEVTDMARSVDAEVIASTFDEPAERHVKIAEIVLNKAKRMVECGHDVVILLDSITRLARAYNTVQPASGKVLSGGVDANALQKPKRFFGAARNIENGGSLTILATALTETGSKMDDVIFEEFKGTGNMELQLDRKLSNKRIYPAVDITASSTRRDDLLQDESTLNRMWILRKYLSDMNSIEAMEFVKKRMEQTYDNMEFLASMNG
;
A
#
# COMPACT_ATOMS: atom_id res chain seq x y z
N MET A 1 9.10 43.62 -10.89
CA MET A 1 10.28 43.22 -10.10
C MET A 1 10.99 42.10 -10.81
N GLN A 2 12.31 42.21 -10.93
CA GLN A 2 13.19 41.10 -11.25
C GLN A 2 13.39 40.27 -9.96
N LYS A 3 13.30 38.94 -10.03
CA LYS A 3 13.59 38.07 -8.88
C LYS A 3 15.09 37.80 -8.85
N TYR A 4 15.69 37.86 -7.67
CA TYR A 4 17.10 37.52 -7.47
C TYR A 4 17.24 36.29 -6.56
N ASN A 5 18.32 35.54 -6.76
CA ASN A 5 18.68 34.38 -5.94
C ASN A 5 19.77 34.73 -4.92
N ILE A 6 19.88 33.94 -3.84
CA ILE A 6 20.89 34.13 -2.78
C ILE A 6 22.32 34.18 -3.31
N LEU A 7 22.64 33.41 -4.36
CA LEU A 7 23.94 33.40 -5.02
C LEU A 7 24.20 34.70 -5.79
N GLU A 8 23.26 35.13 -6.63
CA GLU A 8 23.35 36.35 -7.44
C GLU A 8 23.50 37.61 -6.57
N LEU A 9 22.82 37.66 -5.42
CA LEU A 9 22.94 38.73 -4.45
C LEU A 9 24.29 38.70 -3.70
N ASN A 10 24.83 37.50 -3.42
CA ASN A 10 26.14 37.37 -2.81
C ASN A 10 27.31 37.71 -3.75
N GLU A 11 27.14 37.57 -5.07
CA GLU A 11 28.14 37.99 -6.06
C GLU A 11 28.19 39.52 -6.23
N LYS A 12 27.06 40.23 -6.06
CA LYS A 12 26.96 41.68 -6.27
C LYS A 12 27.79 42.53 -5.30
N LEU A 13 28.25 43.69 -5.79
CA LEU A 13 28.93 44.67 -4.95
C LEU A 13 27.94 45.39 -4.01
N LEU A 14 28.44 45.87 -2.87
CA LEU A 14 27.61 46.51 -1.84
C LEU A 14 26.75 47.67 -2.40
N PRO A 15 27.25 48.59 -3.26
CA PRO A 15 26.41 49.64 -3.85
C PRO A 15 25.25 49.13 -4.71
N GLU A 16 25.42 47.99 -5.41
CA GLU A 16 24.34 47.38 -6.20
C GLU A 16 23.26 46.76 -5.31
N LEU A 17 23.65 46.16 -4.19
CA LEU A 17 22.70 45.67 -3.20
C LEU A 17 21.95 46.83 -2.52
N GLN A 18 22.61 47.98 -2.34
CA GLN A 18 21.95 49.17 -1.83
C GLN A 18 20.92 49.74 -2.83
N SER A 19 21.21 49.80 -4.13
CA SER A 19 20.22 50.23 -5.13
C SER A 19 19.06 49.24 -5.31
N ILE A 20 19.31 47.93 -5.25
CA ILE A 20 18.25 46.91 -5.26
C ILE A 20 17.36 47.03 -4.00
N ALA A 21 17.95 47.26 -2.83
CA ALA A 21 17.20 47.49 -1.61
C ALA A 21 16.35 48.78 -1.66
N GLU A 22 16.81 49.80 -2.38
CA GLU A 22 16.08 51.06 -2.59
C GLU A 22 14.91 50.90 -3.57
N GLU A 23 15.08 50.16 -4.67
CA GLU A 23 13.98 49.79 -5.58
C GLU A 23 12.89 48.96 -4.87
N LEU A 24 13.29 48.12 -3.90
CA LEU A 24 12.37 47.36 -3.04
C LEU A 24 11.81 48.17 -1.86
N GLY A 25 12.18 49.44 -1.68
CA GLY A 25 11.65 50.33 -0.63
C GLY A 25 12.15 50.04 0.79
N ILE A 26 13.20 49.24 0.94
CA ILE A 26 13.74 48.80 2.23
C ILE A 26 14.39 49.98 2.96
N LYS A 27 14.06 50.19 4.24
CA LYS A 27 14.53 51.35 5.01
C LYS A 27 15.82 51.04 5.78
N LYS A 28 16.68 52.06 5.96
CA LYS A 28 17.99 52.03 6.65
C LYS A 28 19.14 51.29 5.93
N ILE A 29 19.11 51.30 4.60
CA ILE A 29 20.07 50.68 3.66
C ILE A 29 21.56 50.96 4.00
N SER A 30 21.89 52.20 4.41
CA SER A 30 23.27 52.64 4.66
C SER A 30 23.89 52.15 5.98
N SER A 31 23.09 51.53 6.86
CA SER A 31 23.54 51.06 8.20
C SER A 31 23.66 49.54 8.32
N LEU A 32 23.36 48.80 7.25
CA LEU A 32 23.32 47.34 7.23
C LEU A 32 24.59 46.76 6.58
N LYS A 33 25.03 45.60 7.06
CA LYS A 33 26.10 44.81 6.43
C LYS A 33 25.63 44.18 5.12
N LYS A 34 26.57 43.77 4.27
CA LYS A 34 26.26 43.09 2.99
C LYS A 34 25.31 41.90 3.18
N GLU A 35 25.62 41.00 4.11
CA GLU A 35 24.81 39.81 4.40
C GLU A 35 23.38 40.17 4.87
N GLU A 36 23.25 41.17 5.75
CA GLU A 36 21.96 41.65 6.26
C GLU A 36 21.11 42.28 5.14
N LEU A 37 21.72 42.99 4.19
CA LEU A 37 21.06 43.50 2.99
C LEU A 37 20.57 42.37 2.08
N VAL A 38 21.39 41.34 1.86
CA VAL A 38 21.02 40.18 1.02
C VAL A 38 19.79 39.46 1.58
N TYR A 39 19.73 39.19 2.89
CA TYR A 39 18.54 38.58 3.50
C TYR A 39 17.31 39.49 3.44
N ARG A 40 17.44 40.79 3.73
CA ARG A 40 16.32 41.75 3.64
C ARG A 40 15.73 41.86 2.23
N ILE A 41 16.56 41.79 1.19
CA ILE A 41 16.13 41.78 -0.21
C ILE A 41 15.29 40.53 -0.52
N LEU A 42 15.69 39.36 -0.01
CA LEU A 42 14.98 38.09 -0.22
C LEU A 42 13.64 38.04 0.55
N ASP A 43 13.60 38.52 1.79
CA ASP A 43 12.37 38.62 2.59
C ASP A 43 11.32 39.50 1.89
N GLU A 44 11.71 40.70 1.44
CA GLU A 44 10.80 41.63 0.77
C GLU A 44 10.32 41.08 -0.60
N GLN A 45 11.17 40.37 -1.33
CA GLN A 45 10.76 39.64 -2.55
C GLN A 45 9.75 38.51 -2.25
N ALA A 46 9.88 37.83 -1.10
CA ALA A 46 8.93 36.80 -0.68
C ALA A 46 7.56 37.40 -0.27
N ILE A 47 7.57 38.49 0.50
CA ILE A 47 6.36 39.23 0.92
C ILE A 47 5.60 39.76 -0.29
N SER A 48 6.31 40.42 -1.21
CA SER A 48 5.79 40.90 -2.51
C SER A 48 5.12 39.78 -3.31
N TYR A 49 5.77 38.63 -3.41
CA TYR A 49 5.24 37.47 -4.14
C TYR A 49 3.99 36.85 -3.47
N ALA A 50 3.98 36.76 -2.14
CA ALA A 50 2.84 36.24 -1.37
C ALA A 50 1.59 37.12 -1.53
N GLY A 51 1.75 38.45 -1.46
CA GLY A 51 0.65 39.40 -1.73
C GLY A 51 0.05 39.22 -3.14
N LEU A 52 0.92 39.12 -4.16
CA LEU A 52 0.51 38.91 -5.55
C LEU A 52 -0.14 37.55 -5.82
N GLN A 53 0.09 36.52 -4.98
CA GLN A 53 -0.69 35.29 -5.04
C GLN A 53 -2.05 35.46 -4.37
N ALA A 54 -2.12 36.03 -3.16
CA ALA A 54 -3.36 36.22 -2.43
C ALA A 54 -4.40 37.08 -3.20
N GLU A 55 -3.97 38.08 -3.97
CA GLU A 55 -4.86 38.84 -4.86
C GLU A 55 -5.37 38.00 -6.03
N LYS A 56 -4.51 37.19 -6.67
CA LYS A 56 -4.92 36.29 -7.77
C LYS A 56 -5.88 35.20 -7.33
N GLU A 57 -5.81 34.77 -6.06
CA GLU A 57 -6.76 33.80 -5.52
C GLU A 57 -8.12 34.46 -5.22
N LYS A 58 -8.14 35.64 -4.59
CA LYS A 58 -9.36 36.45 -4.43
C LYS A 58 -10.03 36.76 -5.76
N GLU A 59 -9.26 37.10 -6.80
CA GLU A 59 -9.80 37.39 -8.13
C GLU A 59 -10.37 36.13 -8.84
N LYS A 60 -9.72 34.97 -8.67
CA LYS A 60 -10.27 33.67 -9.10
C LYS A 60 -11.56 33.33 -8.36
N GLU A 61 -11.63 33.59 -7.05
CA GLU A 61 -12.78 33.28 -6.20
C GLU A 61 -13.99 34.17 -6.52
N ALA A 62 -13.77 35.47 -6.73
CA ALA A 62 -14.80 36.39 -7.23
C ALA A 62 -15.38 35.94 -8.58
N LYS A 63 -14.51 35.55 -9.53
CA LYS A 63 -14.92 35.00 -10.84
C LYS A 63 -15.63 33.65 -10.74
N LYS A 64 -15.43 32.91 -9.64
CA LYS A 64 -16.13 31.65 -9.31
C LYS A 64 -17.53 31.93 -8.76
N ALA A 65 -17.68 32.95 -7.89
CA ALA A 65 -18.96 33.38 -7.34
C ALA A 65 -19.91 33.94 -8.41
N GLU A 66 -19.44 34.81 -9.31
CA GLU A 66 -20.22 35.30 -10.46
C GLU A 66 -20.75 34.19 -11.37
N LYS A 67 -20.00 33.09 -11.51
CA LYS A 67 -20.40 31.94 -12.33
C LYS A 67 -21.51 31.11 -11.68
N GLN A 68 -21.63 31.15 -10.35
CA GLN A 68 -22.68 30.44 -9.62
C GLN A 68 -23.99 31.23 -9.54
N THR A 69 -23.95 32.56 -9.42
CA THR A 69 -25.17 33.40 -9.38
C THR A 69 -25.93 33.38 -10.70
N LYS A 70 -25.24 33.31 -11.84
CA LYS A 70 -25.85 33.18 -13.18
C LYS A 70 -26.50 31.82 -13.45
N ALA A 71 -26.32 30.81 -12.58
CA ALA A 71 -26.86 29.46 -12.76
C ALA A 71 -28.27 29.21 -12.15
N LYS A 72 -28.89 30.21 -11.51
CA LYS A 72 -30.23 30.09 -10.89
C LYS A 72 -31.25 31.11 -11.41
N LYS A 73 -31.87 30.83 -12.56
CA LYS A 73 -33.20 31.34 -12.93
C LYS A 73 -33.94 30.31 -13.80
N PRO A 74 -35.17 29.89 -13.44
CA PRO A 74 -35.94 28.95 -14.25
C PRO A 74 -36.61 29.65 -15.45
N SER A 75 -36.81 28.91 -16.55
CA SER A 75 -37.48 29.39 -17.75
C SER A 75 -39.01 29.15 -17.69
N LYS A 76 -39.79 30.04 -18.34
CA LYS A 76 -41.19 29.78 -18.65
C LYS A 76 -41.62 30.43 -19.99
N THR A 77 -42.25 29.59 -20.81
CA THR A 77 -43.31 29.87 -21.82
C THR A 77 -43.07 30.77 -23.05
N ALA A 78 -43.40 30.12 -24.19
CA ALA A 78 -44.19 30.63 -25.33
C ALA A 78 -43.50 31.38 -26.48
N ALA A 79 -44.14 31.34 -27.64
CA ALA A 79 -43.61 31.68 -28.96
C ALA A 79 -44.54 32.60 -29.76
N ALA A 80 -44.00 33.34 -30.75
CA ALA A 80 -44.76 33.80 -31.91
C ALA A 80 -43.87 34.25 -33.10
N LYS A 81 -44.16 33.68 -34.29
CA LYS A 81 -44.18 34.25 -35.66
C LYS A 81 -43.03 35.14 -36.21
N ALA A 82 -42.62 34.79 -37.44
CA ALA A 82 -41.97 35.66 -38.46
C ALA A 82 -43.05 36.45 -39.28
N PRO A 83 -42.86 37.09 -40.48
CA PRO A 83 -41.90 36.78 -41.57
C PRO A 83 -41.38 37.97 -42.48
N LYS A 84 -40.74 37.61 -43.61
CA LYS A 84 -40.54 38.37 -44.88
C LYS A 84 -39.46 39.48 -44.91
N ALA A 85 -38.83 39.85 -46.05
CA ALA A 85 -39.03 39.44 -47.46
C ALA A 85 -37.70 39.33 -48.28
N GLU A 86 -37.84 38.97 -49.56
CA GLU A 86 -36.78 38.58 -50.54
C GLU A 86 -36.12 39.75 -51.30
N SER A 87 -35.00 39.46 -52.00
CA SER A 87 -34.71 40.04 -53.33
C SER A 87 -33.81 39.12 -54.19
N LYS A 88 -33.75 39.40 -55.51
CA LYS A 88 -33.19 38.62 -56.64
C LYS A 88 -33.00 39.61 -57.83
N PRO A 89 -32.51 39.27 -59.06
CA PRO A 89 -31.91 38.03 -59.60
C PRO A 89 -30.70 38.22 -60.59
N LYS A 90 -30.26 37.11 -61.25
CA LYS A 90 -29.60 37.00 -62.59
C LYS A 90 -28.13 37.46 -62.74
N ALA A 91 -27.28 36.92 -63.64
CA ALA A 91 -27.40 35.78 -64.60
C ALA A 91 -26.02 35.26 -65.11
N ALA A 92 -26.05 34.21 -65.96
CA ALA A 92 -25.03 33.70 -66.91
C ALA A 92 -24.16 32.47 -66.51
N LYS A 93 -23.46 31.92 -67.52
CA LYS A 93 -22.88 30.55 -67.69
C LYS A 93 -21.43 30.67 -68.26
N SER A 94 -20.55 29.66 -68.30
CA SER A 94 -20.54 28.25 -67.85
C SER A 94 -19.10 27.66 -67.78
N GLU A 95 -19.00 26.40 -67.33
CA GLU A 95 -17.90 25.42 -67.50
C GLU A 95 -16.70 25.45 -66.52
N THR A 96 -16.08 24.31 -66.16
CA THR A 96 -16.21 22.91 -66.68
C THR A 96 -16.25 21.83 -65.57
N ALA A 97 -16.82 20.66 -65.91
CA ALA A 97 -16.72 19.30 -65.35
C ALA A 97 -16.15 19.03 -63.93
N ALA A 98 -16.85 18.19 -63.15
CA ALA A 98 -16.40 17.57 -61.91
C ALA A 98 -17.15 16.24 -61.63
N VAL A 99 -16.71 15.48 -60.59
CA VAL A 99 -17.41 14.29 -60.01
C VAL A 99 -17.34 13.06 -60.97
N VAL A 100 -17.42 11.76 -60.60
CA VAL A 100 -18.08 11.04 -59.47
C VAL A 100 -17.33 9.75 -59.05
N ALA A 101 -17.61 9.27 -57.83
CA ALA A 101 -17.50 7.86 -57.38
C ALA A 101 -18.94 7.23 -57.45
N PRO A 102 -19.42 6.29 -56.61
CA PRO A 102 -18.80 5.27 -55.74
C PRO A 102 -19.42 3.85 -55.89
N GLU A 103 -19.02 2.94 -54.98
CA GLU A 103 -19.80 1.84 -54.36
C GLU A 103 -20.04 0.44 -55.02
N ALA A 104 -19.89 -0.57 -54.13
CA ALA A 104 -20.56 -1.88 -54.00
C ALA A 104 -20.57 -2.94 -55.14
N THR A 105 -19.90 -4.08 -54.91
CA THR A 105 -20.52 -5.44 -54.72
C THR A 105 -19.47 -6.57 -54.58
N GLU A 106 -19.88 -7.71 -53.99
CA GLU A 106 -19.17 -9.00 -53.89
C GLU A 106 -20.17 -10.14 -54.27
N PRO A 107 -19.77 -11.44 -54.39
CA PRO A 107 -18.65 -11.98 -55.18
C PRO A 107 -19.03 -13.24 -55.99
N VAL A 108 -18.37 -13.51 -57.13
CA VAL A 108 -18.46 -14.81 -57.85
C VAL A 108 -17.08 -15.23 -58.40
N ALA A 109 -16.85 -16.53 -58.60
CA ALA A 109 -15.56 -17.15 -58.91
C ALA A 109 -15.40 -17.61 -60.39
N GLU A 110 -14.34 -18.40 -60.63
CA GLU A 110 -14.02 -19.23 -61.84
C GLU A 110 -13.21 -18.62 -63.01
N LYS A 111 -11.90 -18.92 -62.94
CA LYS A 111 -10.91 -19.22 -64.00
C LYS A 111 -11.44 -19.54 -65.41
N LYS A 112 -10.74 -19.02 -66.45
CA LYS A 112 -10.14 -19.70 -67.65
C LYS A 112 -9.83 -18.66 -68.76
N ALA A 113 -8.89 -18.82 -69.71
CA ALA A 113 -7.72 -19.72 -69.83
C ALA A 113 -6.81 -19.32 -71.03
N ALA A 114 -5.67 -20.03 -71.17
CA ALA A 114 -4.78 -20.15 -72.34
C ALA A 114 -3.73 -19.02 -72.53
N VAL A 115 -2.55 -19.25 -73.16
CA VAL A 115 -2.08 -20.33 -74.04
C VAL A 115 -0.65 -20.83 -73.68
N VAL A 116 -0.49 -22.16 -73.56
CA VAL A 116 0.61 -23.09 -74.00
C VAL A 116 2.02 -22.51 -74.30
N ALA A 117 3.17 -23.11 -73.94
CA ALA A 117 3.61 -24.22 -73.04
C ALA A 117 5.18 -24.23 -73.09
N GLU A 118 6.04 -25.26 -72.87
CA GLU A 118 6.01 -26.73 -72.69
C GLU A 118 7.08 -27.20 -71.67
N LYS A 119 6.84 -28.38 -71.08
CA LYS A 119 7.73 -29.50 -70.66
C LYS A 119 9.27 -29.30 -70.69
N LYS A 120 10.04 -29.70 -69.66
CA LYS A 120 10.04 -30.96 -68.84
C LYS A 120 10.70 -30.73 -67.45
N GLU A 121 10.59 -31.55 -66.39
CA GLU A 121 9.67 -32.63 -65.93
C GLU A 121 9.99 -32.95 -64.42
N GLN A 122 9.63 -34.13 -63.87
CA GLN A 122 9.95 -34.58 -62.48
C GLN A 122 10.22 -36.10 -62.41
N PRO A 123 10.84 -36.66 -61.34
CA PRO A 123 10.03 -37.36 -60.30
C PRO A 123 10.58 -37.46 -58.84
N GLU A 124 9.63 -37.39 -57.89
CA GLU A 124 9.44 -38.23 -56.67
C GLU A 124 10.38 -38.29 -55.43
N ARG A 125 9.74 -38.65 -54.30
CA ARG A 125 10.26 -38.96 -52.95
C ARG A 125 10.66 -40.44 -52.79
N LYS A 126 11.61 -40.76 -51.89
CA LYS A 126 11.66 -42.08 -51.19
C LYS A 126 12.00 -41.95 -49.69
N LYS A 127 11.64 -42.99 -48.91
CA LYS A 127 11.75 -43.10 -47.42
C LYS A 127 13.04 -43.84 -46.99
N ARG A 128 13.24 -43.94 -45.64
CA ARG A 128 14.08 -44.88 -44.83
C ARG A 128 15.34 -44.23 -44.21
N VAL A 129 15.85 -44.63 -43.02
CA VAL A 129 15.40 -45.65 -42.03
C VAL A 129 15.82 -45.31 -40.57
N ARG A 130 15.21 -45.99 -39.58
CA ARG A 130 15.47 -45.96 -38.13
C ARG A 130 16.76 -46.69 -37.72
N ILE A 131 17.54 -46.12 -36.80
CA ILE A 131 18.37 -46.88 -35.84
C ILE A 131 18.23 -46.27 -34.45
N GLU A 132 17.92 -47.11 -33.47
CA GLU A 132 18.14 -46.88 -32.03
C GLU A 132 19.15 -47.93 -31.55
N LYS A 133 19.86 -47.69 -30.45
CA LYS A 133 20.65 -48.73 -29.76
C LYS A 133 20.42 -48.65 -28.25
N LYS A 134 20.51 -49.81 -27.57
CA LYS A 134 20.06 -50.04 -26.19
C LYS A 134 21.21 -50.42 -25.25
N GLU A 135 21.03 -50.07 -23.98
CA GLU A 135 21.26 -50.86 -22.76
C GLU A 135 20.11 -50.43 -21.80
N LYS A 136 19.33 -51.24 -21.07
CA LYS A 136 19.52 -52.49 -20.25
C LYS A 136 20.45 -52.24 -19.05
N VAL A 137 20.10 -52.66 -17.83
CA VAL A 137 19.69 -54.02 -17.39
C VAL A 137 18.41 -54.06 -16.48
N ALA A 138 17.91 -55.29 -16.27
CA ALA A 138 16.73 -55.82 -15.52
C ALA A 138 16.24 -55.15 -14.21
N GLY A 139 15.05 -55.48 -13.67
CA GLY A 139 13.95 -56.34 -14.19
C GLY A 139 13.05 -56.98 -13.11
N ALA A 140 12.09 -57.84 -13.54
CA ALA A 140 11.02 -58.52 -12.78
C ALA A 140 9.85 -57.62 -12.27
N ALA A 141 8.56 -58.05 -12.26
CA ALA A 141 7.88 -59.15 -12.97
C ALA A 141 6.35 -58.89 -13.05
N VAL A 142 5.64 -59.59 -13.95
CA VAL A 142 4.15 -59.62 -14.12
C VAL A 142 3.69 -61.09 -14.19
N PRO A 143 2.42 -61.46 -13.89
CA PRO A 143 1.26 -61.29 -14.80
C PRO A 143 0.00 -60.71 -14.09
N ALA A 144 -1.05 -60.15 -14.72
CA ALA A 144 -1.60 -60.11 -16.10
C ALA A 144 -2.77 -61.08 -16.43
N ASN A 145 -3.91 -60.48 -16.81
CA ASN A 145 -5.00 -60.99 -17.68
C ASN A 145 -5.62 -59.72 -18.32
N GLN A 146 -5.62 -59.50 -19.64
CA GLN A 146 -6.37 -60.15 -20.74
C GLN A 146 -7.88 -59.79 -20.75
N THR A 147 -8.48 -59.00 -21.67
CA THR A 147 -8.51 -58.87 -23.18
C THR A 147 -9.74 -59.58 -23.81
N ASP A 148 -10.32 -59.22 -24.97
CA ASP A 148 -10.10 -58.12 -25.96
C ASP A 148 -11.36 -57.77 -26.81
N GLU A 149 -11.27 -56.69 -27.60
CA GLU A 149 -12.12 -56.26 -28.76
C GLU A 149 -13.65 -55.95 -28.55
N VAL A 150 -14.41 -55.19 -29.39
CA VAL A 150 -14.23 -53.92 -30.17
C VAL A 150 -15.51 -53.55 -31.01
N LYS A 151 -15.48 -52.44 -31.79
CA LYS A 151 -16.28 -52.10 -33.03
C LYS A 151 -17.80 -51.84 -32.81
N VAL A 152 -18.56 -51.12 -33.65
CA VAL A 152 -18.33 -50.17 -34.77
C VAL A 152 -19.57 -49.23 -34.85
N THR A 153 -19.47 -47.90 -34.76
CA THR A 153 -19.21 -46.88 -35.82
C THR A 153 -20.34 -46.63 -36.86
N LYS A 154 -20.69 -45.34 -37.03
CA LYS A 154 -21.36 -44.63 -38.16
C LYS A 154 -22.83 -44.17 -37.99
N THR A 155 -23.12 -43.09 -38.72
CA THR A 155 -24.31 -42.21 -38.75
C THR A 155 -24.80 -42.06 -40.21
N PRO A 156 -25.73 -41.15 -40.57
CA PRO A 156 -27.14 -41.07 -40.18
C PRO A 156 -28.09 -40.96 -41.41
N GLN A 157 -29.42 -41.06 -41.25
CA GLN A 157 -30.38 -40.46 -42.21
C GLN A 157 -31.81 -40.29 -41.67
N THR A 158 -32.62 -39.51 -42.38
CA THR A 158 -33.95 -38.97 -42.00
C THR A 158 -35.10 -39.56 -42.82
N VAL A 159 -36.29 -39.71 -42.21
CA VAL A 159 -37.60 -39.84 -42.88
C VAL A 159 -38.66 -39.05 -42.07
N SER A 160 -39.78 -38.64 -42.69
CA SER A 160 -40.72 -37.62 -42.20
C SER A 160 -42.20 -37.92 -42.49
N THR A 161 -43.12 -37.47 -41.61
CA THR A 161 -44.58 -37.24 -41.80
C THR A 161 -45.09 -36.34 -40.65
N GLU A 162 -45.60 -35.11 -40.87
CA GLU A 162 -46.99 -34.68 -41.19
C GLU A 162 -47.99 -34.80 -40.00
N VAL A 163 -48.35 -33.71 -39.29
CA VAL A 163 -49.41 -32.66 -39.54
C VAL A 163 -50.84 -33.15 -39.17
N VAL A 164 -51.54 -32.55 -38.19
CA VAL A 164 -52.62 -31.51 -38.20
C VAL A 164 -52.88 -31.12 -36.70
N VAL A 165 -52.82 -29.89 -36.16
CA VAL A 165 -53.58 -28.60 -36.31
C VAL A 165 -55.03 -28.58 -35.78
N GLU A 166 -55.30 -27.88 -34.66
CA GLU A 166 -56.49 -26.98 -34.51
C GLU A 166 -56.51 -26.05 -33.26
N LYS A 167 -57.43 -25.07 -33.27
CA LYS A 167 -57.74 -23.94 -32.33
C LYS A 167 -59.05 -23.27 -32.85
N PRO A 168 -59.75 -22.28 -32.22
CA PRO A 168 -59.51 -21.52 -30.97
C PRO A 168 -60.81 -21.17 -30.13
N LEU A 169 -60.77 -20.11 -29.29
CA LEU A 169 -61.85 -19.17 -28.83
C LEU A 169 -62.37 -19.18 -27.36
N LEU A 170 -62.98 -18.04 -26.99
CA LEU A 170 -63.55 -17.50 -25.71
C LEU A 170 -64.82 -16.65 -26.08
N PRO A 171 -65.56 -15.91 -25.19
CA PRO A 171 -65.60 -15.71 -23.72
C PRO A 171 -67.01 -16.13 -23.19
N PRO A 172 -67.90 -15.37 -22.44
CA PRO A 172 -67.84 -14.21 -21.51
C PRO A 172 -68.68 -14.38 -20.19
N VAL A 173 -69.20 -13.28 -19.59
CA VAL A 173 -70.16 -13.15 -18.45
C VAL A 173 -69.55 -13.36 -17.03
N VAL A 174 -69.26 -12.37 -16.16
CA VAL A 174 -69.99 -11.17 -15.61
C VAL A 174 -71.06 -11.57 -14.57
N VAL A 175 -70.98 -11.22 -13.27
CA VAL A 175 -71.31 -9.95 -12.52
C VAL A 175 -70.52 -10.00 -11.19
N GLU A 176 -69.69 -9.04 -10.74
CA GLU A 176 -69.92 -7.67 -10.16
C GLU A 176 -70.48 -7.67 -8.69
N GLY A 177 -69.97 -6.84 -7.75
CA GLY A 177 -70.47 -6.94 -6.34
C GLY A 177 -69.90 -6.20 -5.10
N ALA A 178 -69.04 -5.16 -5.20
CA ALA A 178 -68.78 -4.17 -4.11
C ALA A 178 -68.17 -4.63 -2.72
N PRO A 179 -67.73 -3.70 -1.82
CA PRO A 179 -66.96 -4.01 -0.60
C PRO A 179 -67.64 -3.63 0.75
N GLU A 180 -67.03 -4.03 1.87
CA GLU A 180 -67.26 -3.48 3.23
C GLU A 180 -65.93 -3.10 3.93
N GLU A 181 -66.02 -2.34 5.02
CA GLU A 181 -64.94 -1.48 5.55
C GLU A 181 -64.21 -2.01 6.81
N LEU A 182 -63.20 -1.25 7.24
CA LEU A 182 -62.43 -1.44 8.48
C LEU A 182 -63.27 -1.17 9.74
N PRO A 183 -62.86 -1.73 10.89
CA PRO A 183 -62.86 -0.99 12.15
C PRO A 183 -61.43 -0.70 12.65
N VAL A 184 -61.23 0.50 13.18
CA VAL A 184 -60.00 0.91 13.87
C VAL A 184 -60.15 0.63 15.37
N VAL A 185 -59.09 0.13 16.02
CA VAL A 185 -58.97 0.13 17.49
C VAL A 185 -57.56 0.56 17.87
N GLU A 186 -57.44 1.66 18.62
CA GLU A 186 -56.21 2.07 19.28
C GLU A 186 -56.06 1.31 20.61
N VAL A 187 -54.88 0.73 20.86
CA VAL A 187 -54.46 0.33 22.22
C VAL A 187 -52.96 0.62 22.35
N ALA A 188 -52.57 1.30 23.44
CA ALA A 188 -51.18 1.59 23.75
C ALA A 188 -50.49 0.39 24.43
N PRO A 189 -49.16 0.21 24.29
CA PRO A 189 -48.43 -0.79 25.06
C PRO A 189 -48.20 -0.30 26.49
N GLU A 190 -48.89 -0.90 27.46
CA GLU A 190 -48.53 -0.78 28.88
C GLU A 190 -47.23 -1.55 29.18
N VAL A 191 -46.46 -1.08 30.17
CA VAL A 191 -45.22 -1.71 30.63
C VAL A 191 -45.49 -2.49 31.93
N PRO A 192 -45.27 -3.81 31.97
CA PRO A 192 -45.19 -4.55 33.23
C PRO A 192 -43.77 -4.49 33.81
N GLU A 193 -43.60 -3.81 34.94
CA GLU A 193 -42.41 -3.89 35.79
C GLU A 193 -42.48 -5.11 36.74
N VAL A 194 -41.57 -5.14 37.75
CA VAL A 194 -41.59 -5.95 39.00
C VAL A 194 -41.03 -7.38 38.88
N PRO A 195 -40.20 -7.87 39.83
CA PRO A 195 -39.44 -7.21 40.90
C PRO A 195 -37.91 -7.39 40.83
N VAL A 196 -37.18 -6.59 41.62
CA VAL A 196 -35.78 -6.85 42.00
C VAL A 196 -35.73 -7.76 43.23
N GLN A 197 -34.72 -8.63 43.33
CA GLN A 197 -34.28 -9.25 44.59
C GLN A 197 -32.76 -9.10 44.74
N GLU A 198 -32.29 -8.99 45.99
CA GLU A 198 -30.91 -8.64 46.33
C GLU A 198 -29.98 -9.87 46.49
N ALA A 199 -28.69 -9.58 46.67
CA ALA A 199 -27.55 -10.49 46.57
C ALA A 199 -27.51 -11.66 47.60
N PRO A 200 -26.55 -12.58 47.41
CA PRO A 200 -25.35 -12.44 48.26
C PRO A 200 -24.00 -12.50 47.50
N GLU A 201 -22.97 -11.92 48.11
CA GLU A 201 -21.58 -11.97 47.65
C GLU A 201 -20.87 -13.28 48.06
N VAL A 202 -20.05 -13.88 47.19
CA VAL A 202 -18.69 -14.46 47.41
C VAL A 202 -18.24 -15.26 46.17
N PRO A 203 -16.93 -15.47 45.93
CA PRO A 203 -15.80 -14.55 46.08
C PRO A 203 -15.02 -14.43 44.74
N ALA A 204 -13.94 -13.64 44.71
CA ALA A 204 -13.07 -13.57 43.53
C ALA A 204 -12.32 -14.91 43.29
N VAL A 205 -12.28 -15.35 42.03
CA VAL A 205 -11.43 -16.45 41.57
C VAL A 205 -10.48 -15.89 40.51
N GLU A 206 -9.18 -15.97 40.78
CA GLU A 206 -8.14 -15.54 39.85
C GLU A 206 -8.06 -16.52 38.67
N THR A 207 -8.45 -16.09 37.47
CA THR A 207 -8.13 -16.82 36.24
C THR A 207 -6.70 -16.49 35.81
N PRO A 208 -5.82 -17.49 35.62
CA PRO A 208 -4.44 -17.25 35.26
C PRO A 208 -4.33 -16.62 33.86
N ALA A 209 -3.42 -15.66 33.71
CA ALA A 209 -3.22 -14.95 32.45
C ALA A 209 -2.91 -15.94 31.31
N ALA A 210 -3.73 -15.93 30.27
CA ALA A 210 -3.46 -16.69 29.05
C ALA A 210 -2.20 -16.12 28.38
N ASN A 211 -1.19 -16.97 28.18
CA ASN A 211 0.00 -16.60 27.42
C ASN A 211 -0.37 -16.39 25.95
N GLU A 212 -0.65 -15.16 25.55
CA GLU A 212 -0.65 -14.79 24.14
C GLU A 212 0.74 -15.04 23.54
N PRO A 213 0.83 -15.61 22.33
CA PRO A 213 2.12 -15.87 21.70
C PRO A 213 2.81 -14.54 21.37
N LYS A 214 3.90 -14.25 22.07
CA LYS A 214 4.69 -13.02 21.86
C LYS A 214 5.19 -12.94 20.43
N ARG A 215 4.55 -12.08 19.65
CA ARG A 215 4.79 -11.86 18.22
C ARG A 215 6.21 -11.32 17.98
N VAL A 216 6.97 -11.97 17.10
CA VAL A 216 8.32 -11.52 16.71
C VAL A 216 8.20 -10.41 15.64
N VAL A 217 7.63 -9.27 16.03
CA VAL A 217 7.73 -8.06 15.21
C VAL A 217 9.12 -7.47 15.42
N PHE A 218 9.82 -7.14 14.34
CA PHE A 218 10.95 -6.20 14.40
C PHE A 218 10.45 -4.76 14.55
N ARG A 219 9.75 -4.53 15.68
CA ARG A 219 9.35 -3.27 16.26
C ARG A 219 9.38 -3.48 17.77
N HIS A 220 10.37 -2.92 18.45
CA HIS A 220 10.33 -2.87 19.91
C HIS A 220 9.28 -1.82 20.32
N PRO A 221 8.26 -2.16 21.12
CA PRO A 221 7.35 -1.15 21.67
C PRO A 221 8.05 -0.24 22.69
N ASP A 222 9.23 -0.64 23.18
CA ASP A 222 9.99 0.04 24.24
C ASP A 222 11.27 0.76 23.75
N THR A 223 11.59 0.75 22.45
CA THR A 223 12.67 1.62 21.92
C THR A 223 12.20 3.06 21.85
N LYS A 224 12.35 3.76 22.98
CA LYS A 224 12.49 5.21 23.00
C LYS A 224 13.58 5.64 22.01
N SER A 225 13.48 6.85 21.46
CA SER A 225 14.57 7.37 20.63
C SER A 225 15.87 7.41 21.44
N VAL A 226 17.01 7.19 20.78
CA VAL A 226 18.34 7.37 21.42
C VAL A 226 18.46 8.78 22.03
N LEU A 227 17.76 9.76 21.44
CA LEU A 227 17.65 11.12 21.94
C LEU A 227 16.88 11.24 23.27
N ASP A 228 15.82 10.45 23.48
CA ASP A 228 15.03 10.43 24.71
C ASP A 228 15.78 9.80 25.90
N GLN A 229 16.73 8.90 25.62
CA GLN A 229 17.64 8.36 26.65
C GLN A 229 18.73 9.37 27.06
N LEU A 230 19.08 10.31 26.17
CA LEU A 230 20.14 11.30 26.41
C LEU A 230 19.60 12.63 26.98
N PHE A 231 18.36 13.02 26.67
CA PHE A 231 17.79 14.31 27.07
C PHE A 231 16.36 14.19 27.65
N PRO A 232 16.21 13.88 28.95
CA PRO A 232 14.91 13.93 29.62
C PRO A 232 14.42 15.39 29.75
N PHE A 233 13.52 15.82 28.86
CA PHE A 233 12.88 17.13 28.95
C PHE A 233 11.97 17.23 30.19
N SER A 234 12.38 18.03 31.17
CA SER A 234 11.57 18.33 32.36
C SER A 234 10.25 19.04 31.98
N PRO A 235 9.07 18.51 32.35
CA PRO A 235 7.79 19.14 32.04
C PRO A 235 7.59 20.41 32.89
N SER A 236 7.35 21.53 32.22
CA SER A 236 6.95 22.81 32.85
C SER A 236 5.44 22.76 33.20
N PRO A 237 4.97 23.42 34.28
CA PRO A 237 3.72 23.04 34.93
C PRO A 237 2.44 23.50 34.20
N ALA A 238 1.42 22.65 34.25
CA ALA A 238 0.08 22.94 33.75
C ALA A 238 -0.67 23.95 34.65
N LYS A 239 -1.64 24.67 34.07
CA LYS A 239 -2.60 25.52 34.81
C LYS A 239 -3.84 24.72 35.25
N PRO A 240 -4.52 25.16 36.34
CA PRO A 240 -5.52 24.33 37.04
C PRO A 240 -6.97 24.56 36.58
N GLU A 241 -7.86 23.61 36.90
CA GLU A 241 -9.31 23.83 36.90
C GLU A 241 -10.02 23.24 38.13
N LYS A 242 -10.84 24.10 38.76
CA LYS A 242 -12.04 23.85 39.59
C LYS A 242 -11.94 23.06 40.92
N ALA A 243 -12.57 23.65 41.95
CA ALA A 243 -12.90 23.07 43.27
C ALA A 243 -14.42 22.70 43.30
N ALA A 244 -15.07 22.22 44.36
CA ALA A 244 -14.84 22.16 45.83
C ALA A 244 -15.73 21.00 46.41
N PRO A 245 -16.06 20.83 47.73
CA PRO A 245 -15.74 21.64 48.93
C PRO A 245 -15.39 20.90 50.27
N GLN A 246 -14.64 21.60 51.15
CA GLN A 246 -14.79 21.71 52.64
C GLN A 246 -14.78 20.43 53.54
N GLN A 247 -14.34 20.40 54.82
CA GLN A 247 -13.64 21.28 55.82
C GLN A 247 -13.28 20.38 57.06
N PRO A 248 -12.72 20.84 58.22
CA PRO A 248 -12.17 22.16 58.62
C PRO A 248 -10.76 22.15 59.32
N GLU A 249 -10.12 23.34 59.35
CA GLU A 249 -9.20 23.86 60.41
C GLU A 249 -7.87 23.11 60.77
N GLN A 250 -6.83 23.70 61.38
CA GLN A 250 -6.75 24.95 62.18
C GLN A 250 -5.37 25.70 62.09
N GLN A 251 -5.45 27.03 62.13
CA GLN A 251 -4.47 28.13 62.38
C GLN A 251 -2.98 27.83 62.78
N ASN A 252 -1.99 28.45 62.09
CA ASN A 252 -1.32 29.72 62.52
C ASN A 252 -0.10 30.19 61.67
N THR A 253 0.25 31.48 61.80
CA THR A 253 1.36 32.26 61.18
C THR A 253 2.04 33.13 62.29
N PRO A 254 3.08 33.99 62.09
CA PRO A 254 3.90 34.34 60.90
C PRO A 254 5.46 34.49 61.09
N GLN A 255 6.18 34.71 59.96
CA GLN A 255 7.38 35.59 59.75
C GLN A 255 8.72 35.46 60.53
N GLN A 256 9.80 35.10 59.79
CA GLN A 256 11.02 35.89 59.43
C GLN A 256 11.60 37.02 60.34
N PRO A 257 12.90 37.46 60.20
CA PRO A 257 14.05 36.93 59.42
C PRO A 257 15.46 37.03 60.12
N GLN A 258 16.54 36.87 59.33
CA GLN A 258 17.93 37.42 59.45
C GLN A 258 19.13 36.59 59.99
N GLN A 259 20.12 36.43 59.10
CA GLN A 259 21.59 36.65 59.20
C GLN A 259 22.40 36.19 60.44
N ALA A 260 23.52 35.50 60.20
CA ALA A 260 24.52 35.13 61.23
C ALA A 260 25.99 35.21 60.75
N GLN A 261 26.81 35.92 61.52
CA GLN A 261 28.30 35.98 61.55
C GLN A 261 28.69 36.73 62.84
N PRO A 262 29.94 36.66 63.37
CA PRO A 262 31.01 35.65 63.20
C PRO A 262 31.69 35.22 64.55
N GLN A 263 32.77 34.43 64.48
CA GLN A 263 33.80 34.21 65.54
C GLN A 263 33.34 33.43 66.83
N GLN A 264 34.19 32.93 67.75
CA GLN A 264 35.66 33.03 67.99
C GLN A 264 36.21 31.82 68.81
N ASN A 265 37.54 31.59 68.81
CA ASN A 265 38.37 30.90 69.85
C ASN A 265 38.22 29.37 70.12
N ALA A 266 39.21 28.60 70.65
CA ALA A 266 40.69 28.72 70.72
C ALA A 266 41.34 27.32 71.11
N PRO A 267 42.53 27.15 71.77
CA PRO A 267 43.75 26.73 71.06
C PRO A 267 44.58 25.58 71.71
N ARG A 268 45.81 25.34 71.17
CA ARG A 268 46.94 24.46 71.60
C ARG A 268 46.97 23.07 70.90
N GLN A 269 48.13 22.41 70.73
CA GLN A 269 49.44 22.56 71.40
C GLN A 269 50.66 22.30 70.48
N ASN A 270 51.85 22.81 70.87
CA ASN A 270 53.13 22.70 70.13
C ASN A 270 53.73 21.28 70.12
N ASN A 271 54.56 20.96 69.11
CA ASN A 271 55.99 20.73 69.38
C ASN A 271 56.94 20.96 68.18
N ASN A 272 58.23 21.18 68.49
CA ASN A 272 59.30 21.58 67.55
C ASN A 272 60.21 20.40 67.14
N ARG A 273 60.65 20.40 65.86
CA ARG A 273 62.02 20.14 65.33
C ARG A 273 61.94 19.99 63.79
N GLN A 274 62.60 20.74 62.91
CA GLN A 274 63.95 21.36 62.83
C GLN A 274 64.92 20.52 61.95
N ASN A 275 65.51 21.17 60.93
CA ASN A 275 66.57 20.72 60.01
C ASN A 275 66.21 19.56 59.04
N ASN A 276 66.79 19.44 57.83
CA ASN A 276 67.45 20.39 56.90
C ASN A 276 67.66 19.64 55.55
N GLN A 277 68.03 20.38 54.48
CA GLN A 277 68.76 19.92 53.28
C GLN A 277 68.06 19.08 52.17
N ASN A 278 68.48 19.44 50.96
CA ASN A 278 68.64 18.65 49.73
C ASN A 278 67.43 18.27 48.85
N ASN A 279 67.07 19.24 47.99
CA ASN A 279 67.46 19.26 46.56
C ASN A 279 67.05 18.09 45.63
N HIS A 280 66.48 18.47 44.47
CA HIS A 280 66.27 17.67 43.25
C HIS A 280 65.49 16.34 43.39
N ASN A 281 64.23 16.35 42.91
CA ASN A 281 63.90 15.39 41.85
C ASN A 281 62.77 15.88 40.93
N ASN A 282 63.03 15.86 39.63
CA ASN A 282 62.03 16.09 38.59
C ASN A 282 61.22 14.80 38.39
N GLN A 283 60.03 14.71 39.00
CA GLN A 283 58.90 13.88 38.58
C GLN A 283 57.76 13.97 39.61
N ARG A 284 56.78 14.85 39.38
CA ARG A 284 55.48 14.77 40.07
C ARG A 284 54.33 15.06 39.11
N ASN A 285 53.69 13.98 38.70
CA ASN A 285 52.27 13.90 38.35
C ASN A 285 51.72 14.93 37.37
N ASN A 286 52.08 14.78 36.10
CA ASN A 286 51.09 14.93 35.02
C ASN A 286 50.10 13.74 35.01
N ASN A 287 49.64 13.32 36.20
CA ASN A 287 48.38 12.59 36.32
C ASN A 287 47.27 13.64 36.32
N ALA A 288 47.15 14.35 35.19
CA ALA A 288 45.83 14.76 34.75
C ALA A 288 45.04 13.45 34.65
N SER A 289 44.09 13.25 35.54
CA SER A 289 43.17 12.12 35.46
C SER A 289 42.44 12.25 34.15
N GLN A 290 42.88 11.48 33.14
CA GLN A 290 42.04 11.17 32.00
C GLN A 290 40.74 10.64 32.60
N GLU A 291 39.67 11.42 32.47
CA GLU A 291 38.34 10.93 32.71
C GLU A 291 38.22 9.70 31.81
N LYS A 292 38.03 8.52 32.41
CA LYS A 292 37.83 7.31 31.61
C LYS A 292 36.60 7.57 30.77
N GLN A 293 36.79 7.76 29.47
CA GLN A 293 35.68 7.74 28.52
C GLN A 293 34.94 6.43 28.79
N TYR A 294 33.69 6.54 29.23
CA TYR A 294 32.88 5.37 29.52
C TYR A 294 32.81 4.56 28.23
N GLU A 295 33.32 3.33 28.27
CA GLU A 295 33.28 2.43 27.12
C GLU A 295 31.85 1.92 26.94
N PHE A 296 31.04 2.72 26.25
CA PHE A 296 29.67 2.38 25.84
C PHE A 296 29.62 1.34 24.71
N ASP A 297 30.78 0.86 24.25
CA ASP A 297 30.93 -0.18 23.22
C ASP A 297 30.20 -1.46 23.68
N GLY A 298 29.09 -1.80 23.01
CA GLY A 298 28.26 -2.97 23.36
C GLY A 298 27.06 -2.70 24.26
N ILE A 299 26.87 -1.48 24.76
CA ILE A 299 25.68 -1.12 25.58
C ILE A 299 24.47 -0.77 24.70
N LEU A 300 24.70 -0.13 23.54
CA LEU A 300 23.65 0.22 22.59
C LEU A 300 23.52 -0.86 21.53
N ILE A 301 22.29 -1.34 21.28
CA ILE A 301 21.96 -2.24 20.18
C ILE A 301 21.23 -1.42 19.11
N GLY A 302 21.72 -1.45 17.89
CA GLY A 302 21.09 -0.82 16.73
C GLY A 302 20.47 -1.86 15.81
N THR A 303 19.35 -1.51 15.19
CA THR A 303 18.65 -2.34 14.19
C THR A 303 18.25 -1.49 13.00
N GLY A 304 18.43 -2.00 11.78
CA GLY A 304 17.95 -1.34 10.57
C GLY A 304 18.16 -2.14 9.29
N VAL A 305 17.66 -1.63 8.18
CA VAL A 305 17.74 -2.26 6.85
C VAL A 305 18.97 -1.74 6.10
N LEU A 306 19.86 -2.64 5.69
CA LEU A 306 21.08 -2.28 4.97
C LEU A 306 20.80 -1.70 3.58
N GLU A 307 21.21 -0.46 3.35
CA GLU A 307 21.42 0.13 2.02
C GLU A 307 22.93 0.17 1.74
N MET A 308 23.38 -0.51 0.68
CA MET A 308 24.78 -0.45 0.21
C MET A 308 25.01 0.75 -0.70
N MET A 309 26.13 1.45 -0.49
CA MET A 309 26.61 2.54 -1.34
C MET A 309 27.52 2.02 -2.46
N GLN A 310 27.76 2.85 -3.48
CA GLN A 310 28.55 2.48 -4.66
C GLN A 310 30.00 2.09 -4.32
N ASP A 311 30.59 2.71 -3.28
CA ASP A 311 31.94 2.40 -2.79
C ASP A 311 31.99 1.13 -1.89
N GLY A 312 30.85 0.44 -1.70
CA GLY A 312 30.76 -0.85 -1.02
C GLY A 312 30.72 -0.82 0.51
N TYR A 313 30.75 0.35 1.14
CA TYR A 313 30.22 0.49 2.51
C TYR A 313 28.69 0.61 2.47
N GLY A 314 28.02 0.66 3.62
CA GLY A 314 26.57 0.86 3.68
C GLY A 314 26.09 1.54 4.95
N PHE A 315 24.78 1.76 5.01
CA PHE A 315 24.07 2.26 6.19
C PHE A 315 22.89 1.37 6.52
N LEU A 316 22.64 1.10 7.81
CA LEU A 316 21.35 0.56 8.25
C LEU A 316 20.38 1.72 8.42
N ARG A 317 19.28 1.71 7.64
CA ARG A 317 18.22 2.71 7.70
C ARG A 317 17.13 2.29 8.67
N SER A 318 16.58 3.23 9.45
CA SER A 318 15.41 2.98 10.30
C SER A 318 14.10 2.89 9.50
N SER A 319 13.19 2.03 9.96
CA SER A 319 11.78 1.97 9.55
C SER A 319 11.05 3.28 9.80
N ASP A 320 11.38 3.98 10.88
CA ASP A 320 10.62 5.11 11.43
C ASP A 320 10.83 6.37 10.58
N TYR A 321 11.96 6.42 9.87
CA TYR A 321 12.27 7.40 8.82
C TYR A 321 11.93 6.88 7.41
N ASN A 322 11.08 5.85 7.27
CA ASN A 322 10.67 5.27 5.99
C ASN A 322 11.85 4.81 5.11
N TYR A 323 12.94 4.34 5.73
CA TYR A 323 14.22 3.99 5.11
C TYR A 323 14.95 5.13 4.38
N LEU A 324 14.65 6.37 4.73
CA LEU A 324 15.37 7.55 4.25
C LEU A 324 16.66 7.78 5.04
N THR A 325 17.50 8.67 4.54
CA THR A 325 18.72 9.09 5.25
C THR A 325 18.37 9.83 6.54
N SER A 326 18.77 9.29 7.68
CA SER A 326 18.68 9.90 9.01
C SER A 326 20.08 10.30 9.53
N PRO A 327 20.20 11.31 10.43
CA PRO A 327 21.41 11.47 11.25
C PRO A 327 21.75 10.22 12.07
N ASP A 328 20.73 9.46 12.47
CA ASP A 328 20.85 8.27 13.33
C ASP A 328 21.17 6.98 12.56
N ASP A 329 21.41 7.06 11.24
CA ASP A 329 21.75 5.89 10.42
C ASP A 329 23.06 5.22 10.89
N ILE A 330 23.07 3.90 10.92
CA ILE A 330 24.20 3.12 11.44
C ILE A 330 25.16 2.81 10.29
N TYR A 331 26.40 3.28 10.36
CA TYR A 331 27.44 3.00 9.37
C TYR A 331 27.92 1.53 9.46
N VAL A 332 27.98 0.86 8.30
CA VAL A 332 28.49 -0.50 8.15
C VAL A 332 29.68 -0.50 7.20
N SER A 333 30.83 -1.00 7.68
CA SER A 333 32.05 -1.05 6.88
C SER A 333 31.98 -2.11 5.76
N GLN A 334 32.71 -1.86 4.67
CA GLN A 334 32.86 -2.84 3.58
C GLN A 334 33.42 -4.18 4.09
N SER A 335 34.26 -4.17 5.12
CA SER A 335 34.81 -5.37 5.77
C SER A 335 33.72 -6.20 6.46
N GLN A 336 32.79 -5.57 7.19
CA GLN A 336 31.66 -6.27 7.83
C GLN A 336 30.69 -6.84 6.78
N ILE A 337 30.38 -6.06 5.73
CA ILE A 337 29.54 -6.51 4.61
C ILE A 337 30.11 -7.77 3.95
N LYS A 338 31.42 -7.76 3.64
CA LYS A 338 32.12 -8.92 3.07
C LYS A 338 32.21 -10.09 4.05
N LEU A 339 32.46 -9.84 5.34
CA LEU A 339 32.61 -10.89 6.36
C LEU A 339 31.31 -11.68 6.61
N PHE A 340 30.17 -10.99 6.66
CA PHE A 340 28.87 -11.61 6.96
C PHE A 340 28.01 -11.91 5.72
N GLY A 341 28.52 -11.67 4.51
CA GLY A 341 27.77 -11.92 3.27
C GLY A 341 26.52 -11.05 3.14
N LEU A 342 26.58 -9.82 3.65
CA LEU A 342 25.44 -8.89 3.68
C LEU A 342 25.10 -8.39 2.27
N LYS A 343 23.82 -8.14 2.04
CA LYS A 343 23.25 -7.64 0.79
C LYS A 343 22.25 -6.52 1.11
N THR A 344 22.00 -5.62 0.16
CA THR A 344 20.94 -4.62 0.29
C THR A 344 19.60 -5.28 0.66
N GLY A 345 18.92 -4.70 1.64
CA GLY A 345 17.69 -5.21 2.24
C GLY A 345 17.87 -6.02 3.52
N ASP A 346 19.09 -6.43 3.90
CA ASP A 346 19.27 -7.23 5.12
C ASP A 346 18.91 -6.42 6.36
N VAL A 347 18.01 -6.96 7.20
CA VAL A 347 17.72 -6.45 8.54
C VAL A 347 18.86 -6.89 9.44
N VAL A 348 19.72 -5.96 9.84
CA VAL A 348 20.86 -6.23 10.72
C VAL A 348 20.55 -5.71 12.11
N GLU A 349 20.73 -6.56 13.11
CA GLU A 349 20.62 -6.26 14.54
C GLU A 349 22.01 -6.46 15.17
N GLY A 350 22.50 -5.49 15.95
CA GLY A 350 23.67 -5.72 16.80
C GLY A 350 24.26 -4.48 17.47
N ALA A 351 25.31 -4.72 18.27
CA ALA A 351 26.00 -3.69 19.02
C ALA A 351 26.52 -2.52 18.15
N ILE A 352 26.11 -1.31 18.50
CA ILE A 352 26.62 -0.04 17.97
C ILE A 352 27.39 0.72 19.07
N ARG A 353 28.14 1.75 18.67
CA ARG A 353 28.72 2.72 19.61
C ARG A 353 28.41 4.16 19.17
N PRO A 354 28.48 5.15 20.07
CA PRO A 354 28.43 6.56 19.66
C PRO A 354 29.55 6.92 18.66
N PRO A 355 29.32 7.88 17.76
CA PRO A 355 30.38 8.45 16.94
C PRO A 355 31.44 9.14 17.82
N LYS A 356 32.72 8.93 17.49
CA LYS A 356 33.88 9.61 18.08
C LYS A 356 34.16 10.92 17.33
N GLU A 357 35.05 11.76 17.85
CA GLU A 357 35.42 13.02 17.21
C GLU A 357 35.86 12.80 15.75
N GLY A 358 35.17 13.43 14.79
CA GLY A 358 35.37 13.26 13.35
C GLY A 358 34.45 12.23 12.67
N GLU A 359 33.74 11.39 13.42
CA GLU A 359 32.69 10.50 12.88
C GLU A 359 31.33 11.22 12.89
N LYS A 360 30.52 11.04 11.84
CA LYS A 360 29.17 11.66 11.73
C LYS A 360 28.02 10.72 12.13
N TYR A 361 28.23 9.41 11.97
CA TYR A 361 27.20 8.37 12.07
C TYR A 361 27.64 7.31 13.07
N PHE A 362 26.69 6.63 13.71
CA PHE A 362 26.96 5.53 14.65
C PHE A 362 27.58 4.34 13.91
N PRO A 363 28.83 3.91 14.17
CA PRO A 363 29.38 2.73 13.52
C PRO A 363 28.90 1.45 14.22
N LEU A 364 28.54 0.45 13.41
CA LEU A 364 28.29 -0.91 13.87
C LEU A 364 29.58 -1.53 14.41
N VAL A 365 29.55 -2.07 15.62
CA VAL A 365 30.69 -2.76 16.25
C VAL A 365 30.62 -4.25 15.95
N LYS A 366 29.47 -4.89 16.21
CA LYS A 366 29.24 -6.33 16.07
C LYS A 366 27.86 -6.58 15.45
N VAL A 367 27.76 -7.62 14.63
CA VAL A 367 26.47 -8.18 14.20
C VAL A 367 26.06 -9.26 15.20
N ASP A 368 24.82 -9.21 15.66
CA ASP A 368 24.24 -10.20 16.57
C ASP A 368 23.18 -11.07 15.87
N LYS A 369 22.32 -10.48 15.02
CA LYS A 369 21.42 -11.23 14.12
C LYS A 369 21.35 -10.60 12.73
N ILE A 370 20.94 -11.40 11.74
CA ILE A 370 20.59 -10.93 10.40
C ILE A 370 19.26 -11.58 10.00
N ASN A 371 18.25 -10.77 9.65
CA ASN A 371 16.89 -11.22 9.35
C ASN A 371 16.36 -12.21 10.42
N GLY A 372 16.63 -11.95 11.70
CA GLY A 372 16.24 -12.80 12.83
C GLY A 372 17.01 -14.11 13.02
N ARG A 373 17.88 -14.51 12.09
CA ARG A 373 18.75 -15.70 12.19
C ARG A 373 20.17 -15.33 12.66
N SER A 374 21.00 -16.34 12.96
CA SER A 374 22.40 -16.10 13.27
C SER A 374 23.18 -15.63 12.03
N PRO A 375 24.31 -14.93 12.18
CA PRO A 375 25.13 -14.53 11.04
C PRO A 375 25.81 -15.69 10.31
N GLU A 376 25.76 -16.90 10.87
CA GLU A 376 26.32 -18.12 10.28
C GLU A 376 25.30 -18.75 9.31
N ASP A 377 24.04 -18.93 9.75
CA ASP A 377 22.92 -19.41 8.90
C ASP A 377 22.75 -18.59 7.60
N VAL A 378 23.03 -17.28 7.69
CA VAL A 378 22.74 -16.30 6.64
C VAL A 378 23.86 -16.19 5.60
N ARG A 379 25.04 -16.74 5.84
CA ARG A 379 26.12 -16.81 4.85
C ARG A 379 25.79 -17.77 3.70
N ASP A 380 25.29 -18.96 4.03
CA ASP A 380 25.09 -20.06 3.08
C ASP A 380 23.69 -20.08 2.43
N ARG A 381 22.89 -19.03 2.65
CA ARG A 381 21.54 -18.89 2.07
C ARG A 381 21.54 -18.89 0.53
N VAL A 382 20.59 -19.61 -0.05
CA VAL A 382 20.33 -19.55 -1.50
C VAL A 382 19.73 -18.19 -1.87
N PRO A 383 20.24 -17.47 -2.90
CA PRO A 383 19.66 -16.20 -3.34
C PRO A 383 18.22 -16.34 -3.85
N PHE A 384 17.37 -15.34 -3.58
CA PHE A 384 15.93 -15.35 -3.87
C PHE A 384 15.59 -15.71 -5.33
N ASP A 385 16.40 -15.25 -6.27
CA ASP A 385 16.19 -15.45 -7.70
C ASP A 385 16.60 -16.86 -8.19
N HIS A 386 17.16 -17.71 -7.31
CA HIS A 386 17.46 -19.13 -7.54
C HIS A 386 16.52 -20.09 -6.78
N LEU A 387 15.60 -19.59 -5.94
CA LEU A 387 14.64 -20.41 -5.19
C LEU A 387 13.49 -20.90 -6.09
N THR A 388 13.09 -22.17 -5.96
CA THR A 388 12.01 -22.78 -6.77
C THR A 388 10.67 -22.08 -6.50
N PRO A 389 10.02 -21.47 -7.51
CA PRO A 389 8.71 -20.83 -7.35
C PRO A 389 7.57 -21.86 -7.44
N LEU A 390 6.68 -21.87 -6.45
CA LEU A 390 5.46 -22.68 -6.44
C LEU A 390 4.20 -21.82 -6.54
N PHE A 391 3.05 -22.47 -6.77
CA PHE A 391 1.75 -21.88 -6.45
C PHE A 391 1.58 -21.82 -4.92
N PRO A 392 0.79 -20.86 -4.39
CA PRO A 392 0.32 -20.91 -3.01
C PRO A 392 -0.51 -22.18 -2.74
N ASP A 393 -0.23 -22.82 -1.61
CA ASP A 393 -0.85 -24.05 -1.12
C ASP A 393 -1.33 -23.91 0.35
N GLU A 394 -0.65 -23.11 1.17
CA GLU A 394 -1.20 -22.67 2.46
C GLU A 394 -2.07 -21.39 2.28
N LYS A 395 -3.33 -21.44 2.72
CA LYS A 395 -4.26 -20.29 2.73
C LYS A 395 -4.08 -19.42 3.97
N PHE A 396 -4.02 -18.10 3.79
CA PHE A 396 -4.28 -17.15 4.88
C PHE A 396 -5.76 -17.22 5.27
N MET A 397 -6.03 -17.83 6.42
CA MET A 397 -7.40 -17.94 6.94
C MET A 397 -7.81 -16.60 7.54
N LEU A 398 -8.59 -15.81 6.81
CA LEU A 398 -8.92 -14.44 7.25
C LEU A 398 -10.01 -14.42 8.34
N THR A 399 -10.80 -15.49 8.45
CA THR A 399 -11.96 -15.57 9.36
C THR A 399 -11.72 -16.39 10.63
N ALA A 400 -10.50 -16.91 10.85
CA ALA A 400 -10.23 -17.88 11.91
C ALA A 400 -10.43 -17.34 13.34
N ARG A 401 -10.07 -16.07 13.59
CA ARG A 401 -10.36 -15.35 14.83
C ARG A 401 -11.08 -14.05 14.48
N LYS A 402 -12.02 -13.64 15.33
CA LYS A 402 -12.67 -12.32 15.22
C LYS A 402 -11.71 -11.24 15.72
N ALA A 403 -10.89 -10.73 14.81
CA ALA A 403 -9.93 -9.66 15.08
C ALA A 403 -10.66 -8.36 15.50
N PRO A 404 -10.42 -7.80 16.69
CA PRO A 404 -11.16 -6.63 17.18
C PRO A 404 -10.84 -5.33 16.43
N LYS A 405 -9.84 -5.33 15.55
CA LYS A 405 -9.46 -4.21 14.66
C LYS A 405 -10.03 -4.35 13.23
N VAL A 406 -10.83 -5.38 12.94
CA VAL A 406 -11.58 -5.52 11.67
C VAL A 406 -12.91 -4.81 11.81
N TYR A 407 -13.22 -3.92 10.86
CA TYR A 407 -14.44 -3.14 10.82
C TYR A 407 -15.57 -3.90 10.11
N ASP A 408 -15.34 -4.44 8.91
CA ASP A 408 -16.34 -5.22 8.16
C ASP A 408 -15.97 -6.71 8.10
N ASN A 409 -16.52 -7.49 9.04
CA ASN A 409 -16.37 -8.95 9.06
C ASN A 409 -17.05 -9.64 7.86
N ILE A 410 -18.03 -9.00 7.19
CA ILE A 410 -18.62 -9.53 5.95
C ILE A 410 -17.63 -9.33 4.79
N ALA A 411 -16.94 -8.19 4.72
CA ALA A 411 -15.87 -7.97 3.76
C ALA A 411 -14.79 -9.05 3.84
N VAL A 412 -14.33 -9.38 5.05
CA VAL A 412 -13.35 -10.43 5.28
C VAL A 412 -13.88 -11.82 4.87
N ARG A 413 -15.12 -12.17 5.26
CA ARG A 413 -15.77 -13.44 4.88
C ARG A 413 -15.95 -13.61 3.37
N VAL A 414 -16.29 -12.53 2.66
CA VAL A 414 -16.46 -12.51 1.19
C VAL A 414 -15.12 -12.75 0.48
N VAL A 415 -14.05 -12.07 0.91
CA VAL A 415 -12.71 -12.29 0.33
C VAL A 415 -12.24 -13.73 0.57
N ASP A 416 -12.37 -14.22 1.81
CA ASP A 416 -11.93 -15.55 2.25
C ASP A 416 -12.53 -16.72 1.44
N LEU A 417 -13.76 -16.55 0.92
CA LEU A 417 -14.44 -17.51 0.06
C LEU A 417 -14.22 -17.27 -1.44
N PHE A 418 -14.42 -16.04 -1.94
CA PHE A 418 -14.48 -15.80 -3.39
C PHE A 418 -13.12 -15.51 -4.04
N SER A 419 -12.20 -14.88 -3.32
CA SER A 419 -10.81 -14.69 -3.77
C SER A 419 -9.85 -15.07 -2.64
N PRO A 420 -9.75 -16.38 -2.29
CA PRO A 420 -8.88 -16.85 -1.23
C PRO A 420 -7.43 -16.42 -1.49
N ILE A 421 -6.74 -16.04 -0.41
CA ILE A 421 -5.37 -15.52 -0.48
C ILE A 421 -4.43 -16.55 0.12
N GLY A 422 -3.50 -17.06 -0.68
CA GLY A 422 -2.48 -17.99 -0.21
C GLY A 422 -1.14 -17.32 0.11
N LYS A 423 -0.32 -18.02 0.88
CA LYS A 423 1.10 -17.70 1.08
C LYS A 423 1.83 -17.69 -0.26
N GLY A 424 2.22 -16.50 -0.70
CA GLY A 424 2.86 -16.28 -2.00
C GLY A 424 1.96 -15.68 -3.09
N GLN A 425 0.76 -15.19 -2.75
CA GLN A 425 -0.17 -14.62 -3.73
C GLN A 425 0.38 -13.35 -4.42
N ARG A 426 0.07 -13.20 -5.72
CA ARG A 426 0.15 -11.93 -6.48
C ARG A 426 -1.26 -11.42 -6.72
N GLY A 427 -1.82 -10.75 -5.70
CA GLY A 427 -3.18 -10.23 -5.71
C GLY A 427 -3.27 -8.80 -6.23
N LEU A 428 -4.28 -8.55 -7.07
CA LEU A 428 -4.68 -7.20 -7.50
C LEU A 428 -6.06 -6.86 -6.92
N ILE A 429 -6.12 -5.81 -6.10
CA ILE A 429 -7.38 -5.20 -5.65
C ILE A 429 -7.73 -4.10 -6.65
N VAL A 430 -8.57 -4.44 -7.63
CA VAL A 430 -8.95 -3.58 -8.76
C VAL A 430 -10.06 -2.65 -8.30
N ALA A 431 -9.75 -1.37 -8.13
CA ALA A 431 -10.60 -0.43 -7.42
C ALA A 431 -10.74 0.91 -8.14
N GLN A 432 -11.98 1.28 -8.47
CA GLN A 432 -12.29 2.66 -8.87
C GLN A 432 -12.16 3.61 -7.66
N PRO A 433 -11.96 4.93 -7.88
CA PRO A 433 -12.01 5.92 -6.80
C PRO A 433 -13.34 5.89 -6.03
N LYS A 434 -13.26 5.94 -4.69
CA LYS A 434 -14.40 5.92 -3.74
C LYS A 434 -15.23 4.62 -3.73
N THR A 435 -14.56 3.48 -3.91
CA THR A 435 -15.16 2.12 -3.76
C THR A 435 -15.03 1.53 -2.36
N GLY A 436 -14.18 2.06 -1.49
CA GLY A 436 -13.90 1.49 -0.14
C GLY A 436 -12.55 0.77 -0.01
N LYS A 437 -11.76 0.70 -1.10
CA LYS A 437 -10.35 0.25 -1.18
C LYS A 437 -9.60 0.24 0.16
N THR A 438 -9.43 1.42 0.77
CA THR A 438 -8.59 1.61 1.96
C THR A 438 -9.12 0.88 3.21
N MET A 439 -10.45 0.81 3.39
CA MET A 439 -11.06 0.06 4.50
C MET A 439 -10.90 -1.45 4.30
N LEU A 440 -11.17 -1.93 3.08
CA LEU A 440 -10.96 -3.34 2.74
C LEU A 440 -9.50 -3.77 2.93
N LEU A 441 -8.54 -2.91 2.60
CA LEU A 441 -7.11 -3.17 2.81
C LEU A 441 -6.76 -3.24 4.31
N LYS A 442 -7.31 -2.34 5.15
CA LYS A 442 -7.18 -2.41 6.62
C LYS A 442 -7.76 -3.71 7.18
N ASP A 443 -8.95 -4.11 6.74
CA ASP A 443 -9.65 -5.28 7.25
C ASP A 443 -8.92 -6.58 6.88
N ILE A 444 -8.42 -6.71 5.65
CA ILE A 444 -7.53 -7.81 5.24
C ILE A 444 -6.25 -7.82 6.09
N ALA A 445 -5.63 -6.65 6.32
CA ALA A 445 -4.41 -6.54 7.11
C ALA A 445 -4.63 -6.95 8.57
N ASN A 446 -5.67 -6.44 9.22
CA ASN A 446 -5.96 -6.74 10.63
C ASN A 446 -6.44 -8.20 10.81
N ALA A 447 -7.09 -8.80 9.80
CA ALA A 447 -7.37 -10.24 9.78
C ALA A 447 -6.09 -11.09 9.71
N ILE A 448 -5.17 -10.77 8.78
CA ILE A 448 -3.88 -11.46 8.67
C ILE A 448 -3.07 -11.31 9.96
N ALA A 449 -2.95 -10.10 10.53
CA ALA A 449 -2.18 -9.87 11.76
C ALA A 449 -2.69 -10.66 12.98
N ALA A 450 -4.00 -10.88 13.08
CA ALA A 450 -4.61 -11.60 14.20
C ALA A 450 -4.57 -13.13 14.05
N ASN A 451 -4.67 -13.63 12.81
CA ASN A 451 -4.74 -15.07 12.54
C ASN A 451 -3.35 -15.67 12.26
N HIS A 452 -2.46 -14.89 11.64
CA HIS A 452 -1.11 -15.27 11.22
C HIS A 452 -0.03 -14.35 11.84
N PRO A 453 0.16 -14.38 13.17
CA PRO A 453 1.16 -13.54 13.85
C PRO A 453 2.61 -13.86 13.47
N GLU A 454 2.88 -15.01 12.86
CA GLU A 454 4.18 -15.41 12.32
C GLU A 454 4.61 -14.62 11.06
N VAL A 455 3.66 -13.96 10.40
CA VAL A 455 3.88 -13.28 9.10
C VAL A 455 4.42 -11.88 9.29
N TYR A 456 5.50 -11.56 8.58
CA TYR A 456 6.04 -10.20 8.53
C TYR A 456 5.26 -9.34 7.52
N MET A 457 4.33 -8.53 8.02
CA MET A 457 3.49 -7.67 7.19
C MET A 457 4.02 -6.23 7.09
N ILE A 458 4.19 -5.77 5.86
CA ILE A 458 4.57 -4.41 5.47
C ILE A 458 3.41 -3.79 4.69
N ILE A 459 3.00 -2.57 5.03
CA ILE A 459 2.16 -1.72 4.19
C ILE A 459 3.06 -0.70 3.52
N LEU A 460 3.02 -0.64 2.18
CA LEU A 460 3.77 0.30 1.37
C LEU A 460 2.82 1.29 0.69
N LEU A 461 2.87 2.55 1.11
CA LEU A 461 2.02 3.63 0.62
C LEU A 461 2.82 4.56 -0.31
N ILE A 462 2.33 4.79 -1.54
CA ILE A 462 3.06 5.50 -2.61
C ILE A 462 2.11 6.49 -3.31
N ASP A 463 2.45 7.78 -3.29
CA ASP A 463 1.68 8.88 -3.92
C ASP A 463 0.21 8.91 -3.42
N GLU A 464 0.06 8.74 -2.12
CA GLU A 464 -1.22 8.82 -1.37
C GLU A 464 -1.11 9.88 -0.26
N ARG A 465 -2.24 10.24 0.36
CA ARG A 465 -2.34 11.45 1.21
C ARG A 465 -1.74 11.29 2.61
N PRO A 466 -1.13 12.34 3.19
CA PRO A 466 -0.61 12.31 4.57
C PRO A 466 -1.64 11.88 5.62
N GLU A 467 -2.91 12.28 5.46
CA GLU A 467 -4.00 11.88 6.36
C GLU A 467 -4.36 10.39 6.23
N GLU A 468 -4.34 9.83 5.02
CA GLU A 468 -4.60 8.40 4.78
C GLU A 468 -3.43 7.53 5.26
N VAL A 469 -2.20 8.02 5.11
CA VAL A 469 -0.99 7.42 5.72
C VAL A 469 -1.10 7.38 7.25
N THR A 470 -1.48 8.50 7.87
CA THR A 470 -1.61 8.62 9.33
C THR A 470 -2.71 7.73 9.88
N ASP A 471 -3.85 7.67 9.18
CA ASP A 471 -4.98 6.80 9.49
C ASP A 471 -4.60 5.32 9.40
N MET A 472 -3.92 4.91 8.32
CA MET A 472 -3.41 3.55 8.14
C MET A 472 -2.42 3.15 9.25
N ALA A 473 -1.44 4.01 9.54
CA ALA A 473 -0.40 3.78 10.56
C ALA A 473 -0.94 3.63 11.99
N ARG A 474 -2.13 4.18 12.27
CA ARG A 474 -2.82 4.04 13.57
C ARG A 474 -3.83 2.89 13.60
N SER A 475 -4.35 2.48 12.44
CA SER A 475 -5.40 1.47 12.32
C SER A 475 -4.89 0.03 12.24
N VAL A 476 -3.67 -0.18 11.74
CA VAL A 476 -3.17 -1.53 11.37
C VAL A 476 -1.93 -1.94 12.15
N ASP A 477 -1.91 -3.22 12.55
CA ASP A 477 -0.80 -3.83 13.29
C ASP A 477 0.34 -4.36 12.38
N ALA A 478 0.89 -3.48 11.54
CA ALA A 478 1.89 -3.81 10.52
C ALA A 478 3.00 -2.75 10.44
N GLU A 479 4.14 -3.09 9.82
CA GLU A 479 5.15 -2.09 9.45
C GLU A 479 4.60 -1.20 8.34
N VAL A 480 4.28 0.06 8.63
CA VAL A 480 3.78 1.02 7.62
C VAL A 480 4.92 1.89 7.15
N ILE A 481 5.21 1.84 5.85
CA ILE A 481 6.25 2.60 5.15
C ILE A 481 5.58 3.43 4.06
N ALA A 482 5.84 4.73 4.01
CA ALA A 482 5.11 5.67 3.17
C ALA A 482 6.00 6.69 2.43
N SER A 483 5.56 7.06 1.24
CA SER A 483 5.96 8.26 0.52
C SER A 483 4.70 8.98 0.03
N THR A 484 4.39 10.13 0.63
CA THR A 484 3.20 10.92 0.25
C THR A 484 3.37 11.57 -1.13
N PHE A 485 2.27 12.09 -1.69
CA PHE A 485 2.27 12.79 -2.98
C PHE A 485 3.14 14.06 -3.02
N ASP A 486 3.59 14.56 -1.87
CA ASP A 486 4.48 15.73 -1.74
C ASP A 486 5.92 15.41 -2.18
N GLU A 487 6.26 14.13 -2.30
CA GLU A 487 7.62 13.62 -2.50
C GLU A 487 7.93 13.33 -3.99
N PRO A 488 9.19 13.44 -4.43
CA PRO A 488 9.56 13.20 -5.82
C PRO A 488 9.48 11.71 -6.21
N ALA A 489 9.25 11.44 -7.49
CA ALA A 489 9.09 10.07 -8.02
C ALA A 489 10.30 9.17 -7.77
N GLU A 490 11.51 9.74 -7.74
CA GLU A 490 12.76 9.06 -7.38
C GLU A 490 12.71 8.48 -5.96
N ARG A 491 12.05 9.17 -5.02
CA ARG A 491 11.89 8.73 -3.62
C ARG A 491 10.86 7.61 -3.51
N HIS A 492 9.74 7.69 -4.25
CA HIS A 492 8.79 6.58 -4.35
C HIS A 492 9.48 5.30 -4.85
N VAL A 493 10.26 5.42 -5.94
CA VAL A 493 11.03 4.32 -6.52
C VAL A 493 12.05 3.77 -5.51
N LYS A 494 12.85 4.63 -4.87
CA LYS A 494 13.86 4.20 -3.89
C LYS A 494 13.26 3.43 -2.72
N ILE A 495 12.19 3.95 -2.11
CA ILE A 495 11.55 3.30 -0.95
C ILE A 495 10.98 1.93 -1.35
N ALA A 496 10.34 1.84 -2.52
CA ALA A 496 9.84 0.56 -3.04
C ALA A 496 10.98 -0.44 -3.34
N GLU A 497 12.13 0.00 -3.87
CA GLU A 497 13.29 -0.86 -4.09
C GLU A 497 13.93 -1.35 -2.78
N ILE A 498 13.94 -0.55 -1.71
CA ILE A 498 14.40 -0.98 -0.38
C ILE A 498 13.42 -2.01 0.21
N VAL A 499 12.12 -1.72 0.23
CA VAL A 499 11.08 -2.62 0.76
C VAL A 499 11.08 -3.97 0.03
N LEU A 500 11.18 -3.96 -1.30
CA LEU A 500 11.27 -5.18 -2.10
C LEU A 500 12.52 -6.02 -1.75
N ASN A 501 13.67 -5.36 -1.58
CA ASN A 501 14.89 -6.07 -1.19
C ASN A 501 14.78 -6.63 0.23
N LYS A 502 14.25 -5.88 1.20
CA LYS A 502 13.97 -6.39 2.56
C LYS A 502 13.11 -7.65 2.53
N ALA A 503 12.00 -7.60 1.80
CA ALA A 503 11.11 -8.75 1.65
C ALA A 503 11.83 -9.96 1.02
N LYS A 504 12.62 -9.78 -0.04
CA LYS A 504 13.44 -10.86 -0.61
C LYS A 504 14.42 -11.45 0.40
N ARG A 505 15.14 -10.63 1.19
CA ARG A 505 16.12 -11.11 2.18
C ARG A 505 15.46 -11.90 3.32
N MET A 506 14.29 -11.46 3.80
CA MET A 506 13.56 -12.19 4.83
C MET A 506 13.05 -13.56 4.33
N VAL A 507 12.62 -13.64 3.06
CA VAL A 507 12.23 -14.91 2.40
C VAL A 507 13.42 -15.83 2.11
N GLU A 508 14.59 -15.30 1.75
CA GLU A 508 15.86 -16.06 1.71
C GLU A 508 16.19 -16.69 3.09
N CYS A 509 15.69 -16.08 4.17
CA CYS A 509 15.81 -16.58 5.54
C CYS A 509 14.54 -17.32 6.02
N GLY A 510 13.67 -17.76 5.12
CA GLY A 510 12.54 -18.64 5.42
C GLY A 510 11.35 -18.00 6.15
N HIS A 511 11.18 -16.68 6.06
CA HIS A 511 10.02 -15.98 6.65
C HIS A 511 8.88 -15.84 5.63
N ASP A 512 7.64 -15.92 6.09
CA ASP A 512 6.48 -15.46 5.33
C ASP A 512 6.35 -13.94 5.40
N VAL A 513 6.25 -13.30 4.25
CA VAL A 513 6.21 -11.84 4.11
C VAL A 513 4.99 -11.42 3.30
N VAL A 514 4.24 -10.45 3.80
CA VAL A 514 3.11 -9.81 3.10
C VAL A 514 3.43 -8.35 2.85
N ILE A 515 3.39 -7.92 1.58
CA ILE A 515 3.40 -6.49 1.22
C ILE A 515 1.99 -6.09 0.76
N LEU A 516 1.40 -5.12 1.45
CA LEU A 516 0.18 -4.45 1.04
C LEU A 516 0.55 -3.13 0.36
N LEU A 517 0.51 -3.09 -0.97
CA LEU A 517 0.93 -1.93 -1.77
C LEU A 517 -0.27 -1.07 -2.18
N ASP A 518 -0.29 0.18 -1.74
CA ASP A 518 -1.25 1.19 -2.17
C ASP A 518 -0.53 2.38 -2.83
N SER A 519 -0.39 2.47 -4.16
CA SER A 519 -0.92 1.56 -5.19
C SER A 519 0.11 1.20 -6.27
N ILE A 520 -0.11 0.08 -6.97
CA ILE A 520 0.78 -0.33 -8.06
C ILE A 520 0.71 0.62 -9.26
N THR A 521 -0.46 1.23 -9.48
CA THR A 521 -0.68 2.22 -10.53
C THR A 521 0.16 3.46 -10.28
N ARG A 522 0.24 3.94 -9.03
CA ARG A 522 1.12 5.06 -8.68
C ARG A 522 2.59 4.70 -8.76
N LEU A 523 2.99 3.53 -8.27
CA LEU A 523 4.37 3.06 -8.38
C LEU A 523 4.82 2.96 -9.85
N ALA A 524 3.98 2.42 -10.74
CA ALA A 524 4.28 2.34 -12.17
C ALA A 524 4.38 3.73 -12.85
N ARG A 525 3.54 4.70 -12.44
CA ARG A 525 3.68 6.11 -12.85
C ARG A 525 5.02 6.70 -12.43
N ALA A 526 5.44 6.48 -11.18
CA ALA A 526 6.72 6.96 -10.67
C ALA A 526 7.91 6.40 -11.47
N TYR A 527 7.93 5.08 -11.72
CA TYR A 527 8.95 4.46 -12.59
C TYR A 527 8.94 5.04 -14.01
N ASN A 528 7.78 5.34 -14.59
CA ASN A 528 7.68 5.96 -15.92
C ASN A 528 8.23 7.39 -15.98
N THR A 529 8.18 8.14 -14.87
CA THR A 529 8.75 9.49 -14.77
C THR A 529 10.27 9.46 -14.58
N VAL A 530 10.78 8.54 -13.75
CA VAL A 530 12.22 8.44 -13.39
C VAL A 530 13.06 7.79 -14.49
N GLN A 531 12.46 6.94 -15.33
CA GLN A 531 13.23 6.12 -16.27
C GLN A 531 13.63 6.92 -17.53
N PRO A 532 14.91 6.87 -17.96
CA PRO A 532 15.36 7.54 -19.18
C PRO A 532 14.58 7.08 -20.42
N ALA A 533 14.12 8.05 -21.20
CA ALA A 533 13.26 7.81 -22.36
C ALA A 533 13.93 6.88 -23.40
N SER A 534 13.27 5.78 -23.74
CA SER A 534 13.76 4.78 -24.71
C SER A 534 13.59 5.19 -26.17
N GLY A 535 12.95 6.34 -26.42
CA GLY A 535 12.48 6.75 -27.74
C GLY A 535 11.25 5.98 -28.25
N LYS A 536 10.70 5.03 -27.46
CA LYS A 536 9.54 4.21 -27.81
C LYS A 536 8.45 4.35 -26.76
N VAL A 537 7.44 5.15 -27.08
CA VAL A 537 6.26 5.38 -26.22
C VAL A 537 5.11 4.50 -26.71
N LEU A 538 4.52 3.75 -25.79
CA LEU A 538 3.34 2.91 -26.00
C LEU A 538 2.05 3.74 -25.95
N SER A 539 0.91 3.09 -26.19
CA SER A 539 -0.40 3.68 -25.91
C SER A 539 -0.47 4.20 -24.46
N GLY A 540 -1.22 5.28 -24.25
CA GLY A 540 -1.37 5.90 -22.93
C GLY A 540 -0.19 6.75 -22.45
N GLY A 541 0.92 6.83 -23.19
CA GLY A 541 2.09 7.65 -22.81
C GLY A 541 3.12 6.92 -21.92
N VAL A 542 3.05 5.59 -21.87
CA VAL A 542 3.97 4.74 -21.10
C VAL A 542 5.21 4.45 -21.95
N ASP A 543 6.43 4.59 -21.41
CA ASP A 543 7.65 4.18 -22.10
C ASP A 543 7.74 2.64 -22.17
N ALA A 544 8.19 2.10 -23.32
CA ALA A 544 8.24 0.66 -23.58
C ALA A 544 9.07 -0.15 -22.56
N ASN A 545 10.02 0.48 -21.87
CA ASN A 545 10.81 -0.15 -20.83
C ASN A 545 10.31 0.17 -19.40
N ALA A 546 9.48 1.19 -19.20
CA ALA A 546 9.09 1.67 -17.86
C ALA A 546 8.37 0.63 -17.02
N LEU A 547 7.57 -0.25 -17.64
CA LEU A 547 6.84 -1.30 -16.93
C LEU A 547 7.71 -2.49 -16.49
N GLN A 548 8.98 -2.57 -16.92
CA GLN A 548 9.84 -3.72 -16.58
C GLN A 548 10.18 -3.79 -15.08
N LYS A 549 10.57 -2.67 -14.45
CA LYS A 549 10.82 -2.62 -13.00
C LYS A 549 9.55 -2.86 -12.17
N PRO A 550 8.40 -2.18 -12.43
CA PRO A 550 7.13 -2.48 -11.77
C PRO A 550 6.68 -3.95 -11.92
N LYS A 551 6.79 -4.55 -13.11
CA LYS A 551 6.51 -5.98 -13.32
C LYS A 551 7.43 -6.90 -12.52
N ARG A 552 8.72 -6.55 -12.37
CA ARG A 552 9.67 -7.29 -11.51
C ARG A 552 9.38 -7.12 -10.01
N PHE A 553 8.83 -5.98 -9.57
CA PHE A 553 8.36 -5.80 -8.20
C PHE A 553 7.19 -6.75 -7.91
N PHE A 554 6.12 -6.69 -8.71
CA PHE A 554 4.92 -7.50 -8.45
C PHE A 554 5.12 -8.99 -8.75
N GLY A 555 5.88 -9.31 -9.81
CA GLY A 555 6.34 -10.66 -10.14
C GLY A 555 7.42 -11.22 -9.19
N ALA A 556 7.83 -10.48 -8.17
CA ALA A 556 8.64 -11.05 -7.09
C ALA A 556 7.81 -12.01 -6.23
N ALA A 557 6.53 -11.68 -5.96
CA ALA A 557 5.67 -12.49 -5.11
C ALA A 557 5.42 -13.90 -5.67
N ARG A 558 5.60 -14.90 -4.81
CA ARG A 558 5.63 -16.33 -5.10
C ARG A 558 5.63 -17.13 -3.79
N ASN A 559 5.15 -18.37 -3.84
CA ASN A 559 5.47 -19.37 -2.82
C ASN A 559 6.86 -19.98 -3.13
N ILE A 560 7.56 -20.50 -2.13
CA ILE A 560 8.90 -21.10 -2.29
C ILE A 560 8.94 -22.52 -1.74
N GLU A 561 9.42 -23.46 -2.56
CA GLU A 561 9.72 -24.82 -2.13
C GLU A 561 10.80 -24.83 -1.03
N ASN A 562 10.48 -25.37 0.16
CA ASN A 562 11.35 -25.42 1.34
C ASN A 562 11.85 -24.03 1.83
N GLY A 563 11.13 -22.94 1.52
CA GLY A 563 11.43 -21.59 1.99
C GLY A 563 10.25 -20.92 2.69
N GLY A 564 10.28 -19.59 2.78
CA GLY A 564 9.10 -18.78 3.14
C GLY A 564 8.45 -18.18 1.90
N SER A 565 7.26 -17.59 2.04
CA SER A 565 6.54 -16.99 0.91
C SER A 565 6.70 -15.48 0.82
N LEU A 566 6.67 -14.94 -0.41
CA LEU A 566 6.46 -13.51 -0.64
C LEU A 566 5.06 -13.29 -1.22
N THR A 567 4.18 -12.72 -0.44
CA THR A 567 2.84 -12.29 -0.85
C THR A 567 2.86 -10.80 -1.17
N ILE A 568 2.30 -10.39 -2.31
CA ILE A 568 2.04 -8.98 -2.62
C ILE A 568 0.57 -8.84 -2.99
N LEU A 569 -0.17 -8.08 -2.17
CA LEU A 569 -1.51 -7.60 -2.49
C LEU A 569 -1.39 -6.13 -2.85
N ALA A 570 -1.61 -5.79 -4.11
CA ALA A 570 -1.46 -4.42 -4.58
C ALA A 570 -2.80 -3.88 -5.08
N THR A 571 -3.12 -2.64 -4.71
CA THR A 571 -4.29 -1.95 -5.27
C THR A 571 -3.95 -1.45 -6.68
N ALA A 572 -4.92 -1.54 -7.58
CA ALA A 572 -4.84 -1.05 -8.96
C ALA A 572 -6.02 -0.13 -9.26
N LEU A 573 -5.73 1.10 -9.71
CA LEU A 573 -6.74 2.09 -10.02
C LEU A 573 -7.28 1.91 -11.44
N THR A 574 -8.60 1.82 -11.59
CA THR A 574 -9.32 1.74 -12.87
C THR A 574 -10.35 2.86 -12.99
N GLU A 575 -10.83 3.11 -14.22
CA GLU A 575 -11.78 4.18 -14.56
C GLU A 575 -11.34 5.59 -14.11
N THR A 576 -10.03 5.85 -14.06
CA THR A 576 -9.46 7.17 -13.74
C THR A 576 -9.65 8.20 -14.86
N GLY A 577 -10.04 7.75 -16.06
CA GLY A 577 -10.04 8.54 -17.29
C GLY A 577 -8.65 8.68 -17.94
N SER A 578 -7.61 8.03 -17.41
CA SER A 578 -6.25 8.08 -17.94
C SER A 578 -5.90 6.78 -18.66
N LYS A 579 -5.72 6.85 -19.99
CA LYS A 579 -5.25 5.72 -20.82
C LYS A 579 -3.92 5.11 -20.36
N MET A 580 -3.15 5.85 -19.57
CA MET A 580 -1.94 5.35 -18.92
C MET A 580 -2.27 4.27 -17.88
N ASP A 581 -3.31 4.49 -17.07
CA ASP A 581 -3.72 3.55 -16.00
C ASP A 581 -4.36 2.31 -16.60
N ASP A 582 -5.15 2.45 -17.67
CA ASP A 582 -5.76 1.32 -18.40
C ASP A 582 -4.69 0.36 -18.94
N VAL A 583 -3.61 0.91 -19.53
CA VAL A 583 -2.47 0.14 -20.04
C VAL A 583 -1.65 -0.48 -18.91
N ILE A 584 -1.43 0.26 -17.81
CA ILE A 584 -0.77 -0.27 -16.60
C ILE A 584 -1.56 -1.43 -16.01
N PHE A 585 -2.90 -1.33 -15.95
CA PHE A 585 -3.77 -2.34 -15.36
C PHE A 585 -3.73 -3.66 -16.11
N GLU A 586 -3.98 -3.67 -17.43
CA GLU A 586 -3.98 -4.91 -18.22
C GLU A 586 -2.60 -5.61 -18.20
N GLU A 587 -1.51 -4.83 -18.19
CA GLU A 587 -0.14 -5.34 -18.09
C GLU A 587 0.19 -5.99 -16.73
N PHE A 588 -0.49 -5.59 -15.66
CA PHE A 588 -0.40 -6.26 -14.36
C PHE A 588 -1.38 -7.41 -14.18
N LYS A 589 -2.57 -7.32 -14.78
CA LYS A 589 -3.59 -8.39 -14.79
C LYS A 589 -3.04 -9.69 -15.37
N GLY A 590 -2.24 -9.61 -16.44
CA GLY A 590 -1.50 -10.76 -16.96
C GLY A 590 -0.46 -11.35 -16.00
N THR A 591 0.10 -10.53 -15.09
CA THR A 591 1.16 -10.89 -14.13
C THR A 591 0.63 -11.48 -12.82
N GLY A 592 -0.57 -11.05 -12.40
CA GLY A 592 -1.24 -11.50 -11.18
C GLY A 592 -1.76 -12.94 -11.22
N ASN A 593 -2.11 -13.48 -10.06
CA ASN A 593 -2.81 -14.76 -9.93
C ASN A 593 -4.04 -14.69 -9.00
N MET A 594 -4.41 -13.51 -8.49
CA MET A 594 -5.67 -13.26 -7.79
C MET A 594 -6.18 -11.86 -8.17
N GLU A 595 -7.47 -11.75 -8.46
CA GLU A 595 -8.16 -10.50 -8.79
C GLU A 595 -9.35 -10.32 -7.83
N LEU A 596 -9.43 -9.13 -7.23
CA LEU A 596 -10.53 -8.72 -6.35
C LEU A 596 -11.05 -7.37 -6.85
N GLN A 597 -12.19 -7.38 -7.54
CA GLN A 597 -12.72 -6.22 -8.23
C GLN A 597 -13.76 -5.49 -7.38
N LEU A 598 -13.70 -4.16 -7.30
CA LEU A 598 -14.66 -3.35 -6.56
C LEU A 598 -15.54 -2.52 -7.49
N ASP A 599 -16.85 -2.79 -7.48
CA ASP A 599 -17.82 -2.10 -8.32
C ASP A 599 -18.36 -0.83 -7.64
N ARG A 600 -18.16 0.31 -8.30
CA ARG A 600 -18.70 1.60 -7.85
C ARG A 600 -20.23 1.65 -7.88
N LYS A 601 -20.93 0.78 -8.63
CA LYS A 601 -22.40 0.68 -8.54
C LYS A 601 -22.84 0.26 -7.14
N LEU A 602 -22.09 -0.63 -6.49
CA LEU A 602 -22.31 -1.04 -5.08
C LEU A 602 -22.06 0.13 -4.12
N SER A 603 -20.88 0.78 -4.22
CA SER A 603 -20.53 1.88 -3.30
C SER A 603 -21.43 3.12 -3.46
N ASN A 604 -21.89 3.42 -4.68
CA ASN A 604 -22.90 4.45 -4.95
C ASN A 604 -24.25 4.16 -4.25
N LYS A 605 -24.66 2.88 -4.19
CA LYS A 605 -25.83 2.42 -3.42
C LYS A 605 -25.55 2.28 -1.91
N ARG A 606 -24.31 2.51 -1.44
CA ARG A 606 -23.82 2.25 -0.08
C ARG A 606 -23.82 0.77 0.33
N ILE A 607 -23.75 -0.13 -0.65
CA ILE A 607 -23.58 -1.57 -0.39
C ILE A 607 -22.09 -1.81 -0.14
N TYR A 608 -21.77 -2.25 1.08
CA TYR A 608 -20.44 -2.66 1.50
C TYR A 608 -20.49 -4.08 2.09
N PRO A 609 -19.52 -4.96 1.81
CA PRO A 609 -18.36 -4.76 0.92
C PRO A 609 -18.78 -4.48 -0.53
N ALA A 610 -18.06 -3.58 -1.21
CA ALA A 610 -18.37 -3.18 -2.59
C ALA A 610 -17.69 -4.10 -3.63
N VAL A 611 -17.59 -5.40 -3.33
CA VAL A 611 -16.88 -6.41 -4.13
C VAL A 611 -17.79 -6.95 -5.23
N ASP A 612 -17.32 -6.96 -6.47
CA ASP A 612 -17.96 -7.74 -7.53
C ASP A 612 -17.57 -9.21 -7.38
N ILE A 613 -18.46 -9.98 -6.76
CA ILE A 613 -18.31 -11.42 -6.51
C ILE A 613 -18.18 -12.23 -7.82
N THR A 614 -18.79 -11.76 -8.91
CA THR A 614 -18.81 -12.47 -10.20
C THR A 614 -17.48 -12.32 -10.95
N ALA A 615 -16.88 -11.13 -10.88
CA ALA A 615 -15.61 -10.81 -11.53
C ALA A 615 -14.36 -11.13 -10.68
N SER A 616 -14.50 -11.23 -9.36
CA SER A 616 -13.40 -11.56 -8.44
C SER A 616 -13.10 -13.05 -8.41
N SER A 617 -11.82 -13.43 -8.51
CA SER A 617 -11.37 -14.84 -8.55
C SER A 617 -9.90 -15.02 -8.14
N THR A 618 -9.51 -16.26 -7.84
CA THR A 618 -8.11 -16.67 -7.61
C THR A 618 -7.74 -17.81 -8.56
N ARG A 619 -6.54 -17.80 -9.15
CA ARG A 619 -6.04 -18.91 -9.97
C ARG A 619 -5.44 -19.99 -9.07
N ARG A 620 -5.84 -21.25 -9.29
CA ARG A 620 -5.52 -22.41 -8.45
C ARG A 620 -6.06 -22.28 -7.01
N ASP A 621 -7.28 -21.78 -6.89
CA ASP A 621 -8.06 -21.84 -5.65
C ASP A 621 -8.34 -23.28 -5.18
N ASP A 622 -8.24 -24.27 -6.08
CA ASP A 622 -8.23 -25.71 -5.76
C ASP A 622 -7.08 -26.16 -4.83
N LEU A 623 -6.04 -25.35 -4.66
CA LEU A 623 -4.96 -25.58 -3.69
C LEU A 623 -5.21 -24.90 -2.33
N LEU A 624 -6.19 -23.99 -2.23
CA LEU A 624 -6.41 -23.11 -1.07
C LEU A 624 -7.73 -23.38 -0.33
N GLN A 625 -8.56 -24.28 -0.85
CA GLN A 625 -9.85 -24.66 -0.28
C GLN A 625 -10.01 -26.19 -0.33
N ASP A 626 -10.74 -26.76 0.63
CA ASP A 626 -11.04 -28.19 0.64
C ASP A 626 -12.09 -28.57 -0.43
N GLU A 627 -12.14 -29.85 -0.80
CA GLU A 627 -13.06 -30.37 -1.81
C GLU A 627 -14.54 -30.08 -1.52
N SER A 628 -14.96 -30.04 -0.24
CA SER A 628 -16.36 -29.75 0.11
C SER A 628 -16.70 -28.26 -0.07
N THR A 629 -15.76 -27.38 0.29
CA THR A 629 -15.86 -25.93 0.01
C THR A 629 -15.86 -25.67 -1.49
N LEU A 630 -14.92 -26.24 -2.26
CA LEU A 630 -14.83 -26.06 -3.71
C LEU A 630 -16.12 -26.47 -4.44
N ASN A 631 -16.67 -27.65 -4.12
CA ASN A 631 -17.91 -28.12 -4.73
C ASN A 631 -19.10 -27.19 -4.43
N ARG A 632 -19.21 -26.68 -3.20
CA ARG A 632 -20.27 -25.72 -2.81
C ARG A 632 -20.06 -24.34 -3.44
N MET A 633 -18.81 -23.87 -3.51
CA MET A 633 -18.45 -22.62 -4.18
C MET A 633 -18.72 -22.66 -5.68
N TRP A 634 -18.56 -23.82 -6.33
CA TRP A 634 -18.94 -24.02 -7.73
C TRP A 634 -20.46 -23.87 -7.94
N ILE A 635 -21.27 -24.51 -7.08
CA ILE A 635 -22.74 -24.37 -7.10
C ILE A 635 -23.14 -22.90 -6.84
N LEU A 636 -22.53 -22.25 -5.84
CA LEU A 636 -22.79 -20.85 -5.50
C LEU A 636 -22.45 -19.91 -6.67
N ARG A 637 -21.26 -20.04 -7.27
CA ARG A 637 -20.85 -19.22 -8.43
C ARG A 637 -21.75 -19.45 -9.64
N LYS A 638 -22.23 -20.68 -9.86
CA LYS A 638 -23.19 -21.01 -10.92
C LYS A 638 -24.60 -20.47 -10.65
N TYR A 639 -25.01 -20.32 -9.40
CA TYR A 639 -26.27 -19.66 -9.04
C TYR A 639 -26.18 -18.13 -9.17
N LEU A 640 -25.03 -17.55 -8.83
CA LEU A 640 -24.78 -16.11 -8.91
C LEU A 640 -24.49 -15.61 -10.32
N SER A 641 -24.17 -16.47 -11.30
CA SER A 641 -23.84 -16.03 -12.67
C SER A 641 -25.00 -15.41 -13.44
N ASP A 642 -26.23 -15.72 -13.03
CA ASP A 642 -27.45 -15.22 -13.67
C ASP A 642 -27.96 -13.91 -13.01
N MET A 643 -27.29 -13.46 -11.93
CA MET A 643 -27.58 -12.22 -11.20
C MET A 643 -26.64 -11.09 -11.64
N ASN A 644 -27.06 -9.84 -11.50
CA ASN A 644 -26.11 -8.72 -11.60
C ASN A 644 -25.32 -8.54 -10.29
N SER A 645 -24.20 -7.83 -10.35
CA SER A 645 -23.27 -7.62 -9.23
C SER A 645 -23.94 -7.06 -7.96
N ILE A 646 -25.04 -6.32 -8.11
CA ILE A 646 -25.80 -5.77 -6.97
C ILE A 646 -26.66 -6.85 -6.32
N GLU A 647 -27.46 -7.57 -7.10
CA GLU A 647 -28.29 -8.69 -6.62
C GLU A 647 -27.43 -9.78 -5.98
N ALA A 648 -26.31 -10.14 -6.61
CA ALA A 648 -25.38 -11.14 -6.08
C ALA A 648 -24.79 -10.72 -4.72
N MET A 649 -24.37 -9.46 -4.58
CA MET A 649 -23.81 -8.95 -3.32
C MET A 649 -24.89 -8.77 -2.24
N GLU A 650 -26.08 -8.27 -2.58
CA GLU A 650 -27.21 -8.17 -1.65
C GLU A 650 -27.69 -9.56 -1.17
N PHE A 651 -27.75 -10.56 -2.06
CA PHE A 651 -28.08 -11.95 -1.72
C PHE A 651 -27.05 -12.58 -0.79
N VAL A 652 -25.76 -12.54 -1.17
CA VAL A 652 -24.67 -13.13 -0.38
C VAL A 652 -24.56 -12.46 0.97
N LYS A 653 -24.61 -11.11 1.03
CA LYS A 653 -24.58 -10.36 2.29
C LYS A 653 -25.72 -10.77 3.22
N LYS A 654 -26.97 -10.78 2.74
CA LYS A 654 -28.14 -11.16 3.53
C LYS A 654 -28.05 -12.58 4.11
N ARG A 655 -27.46 -13.53 3.36
CA ARG A 655 -27.23 -14.91 3.83
C ARG A 655 -26.04 -15.02 4.80
N MET A 656 -24.99 -14.24 4.61
CA MET A 656 -23.86 -14.17 5.54
C MET A 656 -24.24 -13.48 6.87
N GLU A 657 -25.10 -12.45 6.85
CA GLU A 657 -25.64 -11.81 8.05
C GLU A 657 -26.51 -12.75 8.90
N GLN A 658 -27.08 -13.79 8.28
CA GLN A 658 -27.87 -14.83 8.95
C GLN A 658 -27.02 -15.99 9.52
N THR A 659 -25.69 -15.95 9.38
CA THR A 659 -24.79 -17.06 9.76
C THR A 659 -23.51 -16.55 10.44
N TYR A 660 -22.98 -17.34 11.37
CA TYR A 660 -21.83 -17.00 12.20
C TYR A 660 -20.51 -16.98 11.41
N ASP A 661 -20.32 -17.96 10.52
CA ASP A 661 -19.08 -18.16 9.76
C ASP A 661 -19.32 -18.70 8.34
N ASN A 662 -18.23 -18.97 7.62
CA ASN A 662 -18.25 -19.41 6.23
C ASN A 662 -18.67 -20.88 6.06
N MET A 663 -18.45 -21.74 7.05
CA MET A 663 -18.85 -23.16 7.02
C MET A 663 -20.36 -23.30 7.24
N GLU A 664 -20.93 -22.54 8.17
CA GLU A 664 -22.39 -22.48 8.37
C GLU A 664 -23.10 -21.87 7.17
N PHE A 665 -22.57 -20.77 6.61
CA PHE A 665 -23.08 -20.19 5.36
C PHE A 665 -23.14 -21.23 4.22
N LEU A 666 -22.05 -21.93 3.97
CA LEU A 666 -21.98 -22.97 2.94
C LEU A 666 -22.84 -24.21 3.27
N ALA A 667 -23.09 -24.52 4.55
CA ALA A 667 -24.01 -25.58 4.96
C ALA A 667 -25.49 -25.18 4.77
N SER A 668 -25.83 -23.90 5.00
CA SER A 668 -27.19 -23.34 4.83
C SER A 668 -27.68 -23.32 3.38
N MET A 669 -26.80 -23.61 2.42
CA MET A 669 -27.14 -23.78 1.00
C MET A 669 -27.77 -25.14 0.66
N ASN A 670 -27.81 -26.08 1.59
CA ASN A 670 -28.54 -27.35 1.41
C ASN A 670 -30.06 -27.12 1.63
N GLY A 671 -30.78 -26.82 0.55
CA GLY A 671 -32.25 -26.68 0.53
C GLY A 671 -32.83 -26.81 -0.88
#